data_AF-A0A6G4QVU6-F1
#
_entry.id   AF-A0A6G4QVU6-F1
#
_cell.length_a   1.000
_cell.length_b   1.000
_cell.length_c   1.000
_cell.angle_alpha   90.00
_cell.angle_beta   90.00
_cell.angle_gamma   90.00
#
_symmetry.space_group_name_H-M   'P 1'
#
loop_
_entity.id
_entity.type
_entity.pdbx_description
1 polymer ?
#
loop_
_entity_poly.entity_id
_entity_poly.type
_entity_poly.pdbx_seq_one_letter_code
_entity_poly.pdbx_strand_id
1 'polypeptide(L)'
;MTGSLLADKVKIAAFRGITEPLELDFTAPVTLVYAANGTGKTTFCEAVEWLLTGQVERLRDGAWKNDVLQSAFLDEVAPEVEATIRIGDQPHRLWRTPAGAWIDQRNGAPRRPGDVLEILAPTASAPDKHHKSAISLRQHYLRGTRFLTSEALAALVDNSPESLNRRKDVFADLLGIRHLRDAEQASGKYIAELAPFLKDLDARRKALSAEASQLRAELKDAAATAKNADASLAAAEDLLALSGTGLDIPGRIEAAVGAIAKGRSEQARRSKALDELAPVWSRKAEVEAQITALLPLETAAAETFQSAQDDRKTAAEAVIAAEAVVQPALTQVGRLGAAEDAVVARLEAMLRAAALAEPYLTITPATLANLVEAAPETRWDATARAARRAQLREAVNAEPRIDAMLAERAQLAARRGEVATQVVSPEELQRLRNVAEASEAASSQARAEAEALAGPLATLQSAGRSVIDHQHDGDTECPLCGHDWQGRAQLVAAVERTLSAAPAMVAAARTLASSAASAAIAARKAVTDAIQIQSQVATLDRESQDLERRLDADRQLLTALDAPLSGSDRRRFLDWAERRLDLGDALAALSAAQTEHQSIVSADGERFLDPALPIADLRGRLAQTILGRRTVLEGVLRTAREGLGRAQATLAEKVTVETTRKTELDSVRRDQAAAERERATISQLWTSAAGQVPWTADGLERLRGEVKAALSKLDTADNEVVAARASWAVEAKHTKLAKIEADLAPITAKHARLKASSDVAERLQKAFRENYTATSQAQVGGLSRVVNALFLRMHANRIVDRIDLGQSESFLHWFADAGVAQLDPGRDFSQGQRQDLALALFLARARGLGGTFFLDEPVAHLDDLNRVGLMDVFRAVATEGGGRVRLVITTASRSLARHMVEKFSAAGSDDPKSPAMRVIELTGNGRLGVSQQQVYPIGA
;
A
#
# COMPACT_ATOMS: atom_id res chain seq x y z
N MET A 1 -0.39 11.57 29.46
CA MET A 1 -1.78 11.40 29.94
C MET A 1 -2.28 10.05 29.45
N THR A 2 -2.96 9.27 30.30
CA THR A 2 -3.25 7.83 30.11
C THR A 2 -4.75 7.54 30.23
N GLY A 3 -5.56 8.23 29.43
CA GLY A 3 -7.00 7.99 29.34
C GLY A 3 -7.39 7.16 28.13
N SER A 4 -8.50 6.42 28.18
CA SER A 4 -9.07 5.77 26.99
C SER A 4 -9.49 6.81 25.95
N LEU A 5 -9.12 6.61 24.69
CA LEU A 5 -9.53 7.46 23.56
C LEU A 5 -10.88 6.99 23.03
N LEU A 6 -11.91 7.79 23.22
CA LEU A 6 -13.29 7.52 22.82
C LEU A 6 -13.72 8.55 21.78
N ALA A 7 -14.23 8.10 20.64
CA ALA A 7 -14.91 8.98 19.68
C ALA A 7 -16.39 9.04 20.02
N ASP A 8 -16.94 10.25 20.16
CA ASP A 8 -18.35 10.48 20.44
C ASP A 8 -19.10 10.80 19.14
N LYS A 9 -18.60 11.75 18.34
CA LYS A 9 -19.18 12.11 17.04
C LYS A 9 -18.09 12.43 16.03
N VAL A 10 -18.30 12.08 14.75
CA VAL A 10 -17.37 12.39 13.65
C VAL A 10 -18.15 12.93 12.47
N LYS A 11 -17.72 14.07 11.92
CA LYS A 11 -18.24 14.71 10.72
C LYS A 11 -17.19 14.70 9.62
N ILE A 12 -17.56 14.24 8.43
CA ILE A 12 -16.67 14.09 7.27
C ILE A 12 -17.26 14.86 6.10
N ALA A 13 -16.46 15.65 5.40
CA ALA A 13 -16.87 16.40 4.21
C ALA A 13 -15.78 16.37 3.13
N ALA A 14 -16.20 16.33 1.86
CA ALA A 14 -15.33 16.37 0.68
C ALA A 14 -14.16 15.35 0.70
N PHE A 15 -14.35 14.20 1.34
CA PHE A 15 -13.32 13.18 1.54
C PHE A 15 -13.58 11.99 0.61
N ARG A 16 -12.79 11.88 -0.46
CA ARG A 16 -12.90 10.83 -1.49
C ARG A 16 -14.36 10.64 -1.96
N GLY A 17 -14.98 9.51 -1.63
CA GLY A 17 -16.37 9.18 -2.00
C GLY A 17 -17.45 9.82 -1.11
N ILE A 18 -17.10 10.58 -0.07
CA ILE A 18 -18.04 11.33 0.77
C ILE A 18 -17.99 12.79 0.35
N THR A 19 -18.97 13.23 -0.43
CA THR A 19 -19.01 14.60 -0.98
C THR A 19 -19.70 15.57 0.00
N GLU A 20 -20.95 15.29 0.36
CA GLU A 20 -21.70 16.09 1.33
C GLU A 20 -21.28 15.79 2.80
N PRO A 21 -21.47 16.76 3.73
CA PRO A 21 -21.13 16.54 5.13
C PRO A 21 -21.91 15.39 5.78
N LEU A 22 -21.20 14.33 6.17
CA LEU A 22 -21.72 13.15 6.85
C LEU A 22 -21.34 13.18 8.34
N GLU A 23 -22.30 13.28 9.25
CA GLU A 23 -22.07 13.31 10.70
C GLU A 23 -22.59 12.04 11.40
N LEU A 24 -21.70 11.24 11.98
CA LEU A 24 -22.02 9.97 12.62
C LEU A 24 -21.83 10.04 14.14
N ASP A 25 -22.74 9.42 14.89
CA ASP A 25 -22.71 9.36 16.36
C ASP A 25 -22.32 7.96 16.87
N PHE A 26 -21.25 7.92 17.66
CA PHE A 26 -20.60 6.73 18.21
C PHE A 26 -20.69 6.64 19.74
N THR A 27 -21.65 7.33 20.36
CA THR A 27 -21.81 7.30 21.83
C THR A 27 -22.23 5.92 22.36
N ALA A 28 -22.91 5.10 21.55
CA ALA A 28 -23.31 3.75 21.89
C ALA A 28 -22.11 2.78 22.00
N PRO A 29 -22.15 1.79 22.91
CA PRO A 29 -21.11 0.75 23.02
C PRO A 29 -20.86 -0.02 21.72
N VAL A 30 -21.90 -0.28 20.92
CA VAL A 30 -21.76 -0.86 19.58
C VAL A 30 -22.46 0.05 18.58
N THR A 31 -21.75 0.47 17.53
CA THR A 31 -22.33 1.19 16.40
C THR A 31 -22.09 0.40 15.13
N LEU A 32 -23.17 -0.04 14.49
CA LEU A 32 -23.11 -0.73 13.21
C LEU A 32 -23.42 0.26 12.08
N VAL A 33 -22.47 0.45 11.16
CA VAL A 33 -22.61 1.25 9.96
C VAL A 33 -22.89 0.31 8.78
N TYR A 34 -24.16 0.21 8.41
CA TYR A 34 -24.62 -0.63 7.30
C TYR A 34 -24.65 0.18 6.00
N ALA A 35 -24.04 -0.31 4.93
CA ALA A 35 -24.16 0.33 3.61
C ALA A 35 -23.87 -0.62 2.45
N ALA A 36 -24.46 -0.39 1.29
CA ALA A 36 -24.10 -1.14 0.07
C ALA A 36 -22.61 -0.93 -0.32
N ASN A 37 -22.05 -1.82 -1.14
CA ASN A 37 -20.69 -1.65 -1.65
C ASN A 37 -20.61 -0.40 -2.55
N GLY A 38 -19.52 0.36 -2.42
CA GLY A 38 -19.35 1.63 -3.14
C GLY A 38 -19.98 2.87 -2.48
N THR A 39 -20.71 2.72 -1.38
CA THR A 39 -21.34 3.85 -0.64
C THR A 39 -20.34 4.67 0.20
N GLY A 40 -19.14 4.14 0.48
CA GLY A 40 -18.11 4.84 1.26
C GLY A 40 -17.81 4.29 2.65
N LYS A 41 -18.11 3.02 2.95
CA LYS A 41 -17.79 2.35 4.24
C LYS A 41 -16.30 2.42 4.60
N THR A 42 -15.44 1.92 3.72
CA THR A 42 -13.99 1.98 3.90
C THR A 42 -13.51 3.43 3.89
N THR A 43 -14.08 4.29 3.04
CA THR A 43 -13.77 5.72 3.02
C THR A 43 -14.05 6.41 4.35
N PHE A 44 -15.11 6.03 5.05
CA PHE A 44 -15.38 6.49 6.41
C PHE A 44 -14.26 6.08 7.38
N CYS A 45 -13.87 4.80 7.40
CA CYS A 45 -12.77 4.31 8.24
C CYS A 45 -11.45 5.05 7.93
N GLU A 46 -11.16 5.30 6.66
CA GLU A 46 -9.99 6.05 6.19
C GLU A 46 -10.00 7.50 6.67
N ALA A 47 -11.17 8.16 6.68
CA ALA A 47 -11.31 9.53 7.15
C ALA A 47 -10.99 9.63 8.65
N VAL A 48 -11.44 8.65 9.45
CA VAL A 48 -11.13 8.59 10.89
C VAL A 48 -9.66 8.21 11.13
N GLU A 49 -9.09 7.29 10.34
CA GLU A 49 -7.65 6.97 10.39
C GLU A 49 -6.81 8.22 10.13
N TRP A 50 -7.17 9.00 9.10
CA TRP A 50 -6.50 10.24 8.77
C TRP A 50 -6.65 11.29 9.87
N LEU A 51 -7.85 11.45 10.44
CA LEU A 51 -8.10 12.35 11.57
C LEU A 51 -7.12 12.08 12.73
N LEU A 52 -7.00 10.81 13.13
CA LEU A 52 -6.22 10.40 14.30
C LEU A 52 -4.72 10.31 14.04
N THR A 53 -4.31 9.84 12.86
CA THR A 53 -2.89 9.55 12.57
C THR A 53 -2.24 10.57 11.64
N GLY A 54 -3.03 11.37 10.93
CA GLY A 54 -2.58 12.29 9.89
C GLY A 54 -2.25 11.62 8.56
N GLN A 55 -2.44 10.30 8.42
CA GLN A 55 -2.21 9.55 7.19
C GLN A 55 -3.23 8.40 7.04
N VAL A 56 -3.25 7.78 5.87
CA VAL A 56 -3.99 6.54 5.61
C VAL A 56 -3.03 5.55 4.97
N GLU A 57 -2.63 4.50 5.68
CA GLU A 57 -1.54 3.66 5.19
C GLU A 57 -1.89 2.96 3.87
N ARG A 58 -3.14 2.53 3.68
CA ARG A 58 -3.57 1.84 2.44
C ARG A 58 -3.37 2.71 1.20
N LEU A 59 -3.39 4.03 1.36
CA LEU A 59 -3.24 5.01 0.28
C LEU A 59 -1.83 5.57 0.17
N ARG A 60 -0.92 5.10 1.02
CA ARG A 60 0.44 5.60 1.09
C ARG A 60 1.31 4.91 0.04
N ASP A 61 1.81 5.71 -0.89
CA ASP A 61 2.88 5.32 -1.82
C ASP A 61 4.12 6.19 -1.56
N GLY A 62 5.07 5.67 -0.77
CA GLY A 62 6.26 6.40 -0.32
C GLY A 62 5.98 7.40 0.83
N ALA A 63 6.34 8.67 0.62
CA ALA A 63 6.07 9.74 1.58
C ALA A 63 4.59 10.15 1.52
N TRP A 64 3.94 10.30 2.68
CA TRP A 64 2.52 10.65 2.74
C TRP A 64 2.22 11.99 2.05
N LYS A 65 1.17 12.01 1.23
CA LYS A 65 0.63 13.20 0.55
C LYS A 65 -0.89 13.22 0.70
N ASN A 66 -1.47 14.41 0.92
CA ASN A 66 -2.92 14.56 1.15
C ASN A 66 -3.74 14.67 -0.16
N ASP A 67 -3.09 14.76 -1.32
CA ASP A 67 -3.73 14.83 -2.65
C ASP A 67 -4.62 13.59 -2.93
N VAL A 68 -4.19 12.42 -2.48
CA VAL A 68 -4.95 11.15 -2.62
C VAL A 68 -6.30 11.13 -1.89
N LEU A 69 -6.55 12.11 -1.01
CA LEU A 69 -7.80 12.24 -0.24
C LEU A 69 -8.87 13.06 -0.97
N GLN A 70 -8.49 13.79 -2.02
CA GLN A 70 -9.39 14.68 -2.74
C GLN A 70 -10.54 13.88 -3.38
N SER A 71 -11.75 14.44 -3.30
CA SER A 71 -12.90 13.83 -3.95
C SER A 71 -12.76 13.92 -5.47
N ALA A 72 -12.99 12.80 -6.17
CA ALA A 72 -13.05 12.79 -7.63
C ALA A 72 -14.37 13.41 -8.18
N PHE A 73 -15.29 13.80 -7.30
CA PHE A 73 -16.62 14.28 -7.64
C PHE A 73 -16.84 15.76 -7.25
N LEU A 74 -15.88 16.39 -6.59
CA LEU A 74 -15.94 17.80 -6.20
C LEU A 74 -14.69 18.51 -6.72
N ASP A 75 -14.90 19.60 -7.46
CA ASP A 75 -13.82 20.45 -7.95
C ASP A 75 -13.37 21.41 -6.83
N GLU A 76 -12.07 21.47 -6.57
CA GLU A 76 -11.42 22.45 -5.68
C GLU A 76 -11.90 22.51 -4.22
N VAL A 77 -12.68 21.53 -3.74
CA VAL A 77 -13.06 21.44 -2.32
C VAL A 77 -12.07 20.55 -1.55
N ALA A 78 -11.44 21.12 -0.52
CA ALA A 78 -10.51 20.39 0.33
C ALA A 78 -11.23 19.45 1.31
N PRO A 79 -10.73 18.22 1.53
CA PRO A 79 -11.31 17.29 2.51
C PRO A 79 -11.22 17.85 3.93
N GLU A 80 -12.29 17.64 4.71
CA GLU A 80 -12.34 18.03 6.11
C GLU A 80 -12.91 16.89 6.96
N VAL A 81 -12.26 16.61 8.08
CA VAL A 81 -12.78 15.71 9.11
C VAL A 81 -12.77 16.42 10.45
N GLU A 82 -13.91 16.41 11.12
CA GLU A 82 -14.12 16.96 12.46
C GLU A 82 -14.58 15.84 13.39
N ALA A 83 -14.14 15.83 14.64
CA ALA A 83 -14.67 14.93 15.65
C ALA A 83 -14.75 15.54 17.04
N THR A 84 -15.73 15.10 17.80
CA THR A 84 -15.74 15.19 19.26
C THR A 84 -15.20 13.89 19.80
N ILE A 85 -14.06 13.97 20.49
CA ILE A 85 -13.39 12.83 21.12
C ILE A 85 -13.24 13.09 22.61
N ARG A 86 -13.04 12.04 23.38
CA ARG A 86 -12.77 12.13 24.81
C ARG A 86 -11.54 11.29 25.14
N ILE A 87 -10.60 11.90 25.86
CA ILE A 87 -9.34 11.27 26.26
C ILE A 87 -9.35 11.16 27.78
N GLY A 88 -9.63 9.95 28.28
CA GLY A 88 -10.00 9.77 29.69
C GLY A 88 -11.37 10.39 29.94
N ASP A 89 -11.42 11.41 30.78
CA ASP A 89 -12.67 12.13 31.11
C ASP A 89 -12.75 13.52 30.44
N GLN A 90 -11.70 13.95 29.73
CA GLN A 90 -11.65 15.27 29.09
C GLN A 90 -12.18 15.21 27.64
N PRO A 91 -13.23 15.98 27.31
CA PRO A 91 -13.70 16.12 25.94
C PRO A 91 -12.78 17.08 25.16
N HIS A 92 -12.50 16.71 23.92
CA HIS A 92 -11.75 17.50 22.96
C HIS A 92 -12.48 17.57 21.62
N ARG A 93 -12.32 18.68 20.91
CA ARG A 93 -12.83 18.84 19.54
C ARG A 93 -11.65 18.90 18.59
N LEU A 94 -11.60 17.98 17.62
CA LEU A 94 -10.48 17.80 16.70
C LEU A 94 -10.94 18.12 15.27
N TRP A 95 -10.17 18.92 14.54
CA TRP A 95 -10.38 19.18 13.12
C TRP A 95 -9.13 18.80 12.35
N ARG A 96 -9.30 18.29 11.13
CA ARG A 96 -8.21 18.03 10.20
C ARG A 96 -8.59 18.39 8.78
N THR A 97 -7.68 19.10 8.12
CA THR A 97 -7.70 19.44 6.69
C THR A 97 -6.32 19.12 6.09
N PRO A 98 -6.13 19.18 4.76
CA PRO A 98 -4.80 19.06 4.16
C PRO A 98 -3.78 20.06 4.70
N ALA A 99 -4.24 21.21 5.21
CA ALA A 99 -3.37 22.24 5.79
C ALA A 99 -2.85 21.86 7.19
N GLY A 100 -3.53 20.98 7.93
CA GLY A 100 -3.10 20.51 9.24
C GLY A 100 -4.25 20.14 10.17
N ALA A 101 -4.00 20.16 11.49
CA ALA A 101 -4.99 19.78 12.48
C ALA A 101 -5.07 20.75 13.67
N TRP A 102 -6.27 20.86 14.25
CA TRP A 102 -6.59 21.76 15.36
C TRP A 102 -7.27 20.98 16.48
N ILE A 103 -6.98 21.35 17.73
CA ILE A 103 -7.59 20.75 18.93
C ILE A 103 -8.16 21.89 19.78
N ASP A 104 -9.44 21.76 20.15
CA ASP A 104 -10.28 22.63 20.97
C ASP A 104 -10.53 24.04 20.41
N GLN A 105 -9.59 24.59 19.66
CA GLN A 105 -9.69 25.88 18.99
C GLN A 105 -9.31 25.74 17.52
N ARG A 106 -10.26 26.02 16.61
CA ARG A 106 -10.05 26.02 15.16
C ARG A 106 -9.34 27.29 14.66
N ASN A 107 -9.32 28.35 15.46
CA ASN A 107 -8.73 29.63 15.07
C ASN A 107 -7.21 29.60 15.24
N GLY A 108 -6.45 29.98 14.20
CA GLY A 108 -4.99 30.09 14.23
C GLY A 108 -4.27 29.05 13.37
N ALA A 109 -2.93 29.02 13.48
CA ALA A 109 -2.10 28.08 12.73
C ALA A 109 -2.35 26.62 13.18
N PRO A 110 -2.31 25.64 12.26
CA PRO A 110 -2.48 24.23 12.61
C PRO A 110 -1.38 23.76 13.56
N ARG A 111 -1.74 22.87 14.49
CA ARG A 111 -0.77 22.21 15.38
C ARG A 111 0.19 21.33 14.58
N ARG A 112 1.42 21.19 15.07
CA ARG A 112 2.38 20.27 14.47
C ARG A 112 1.86 18.83 14.63
N PRO A 113 2.10 17.94 13.64
CA PRO A 113 1.63 16.56 13.73
C PRO A 113 2.05 15.83 15.01
N GLY A 114 3.28 16.08 15.49
CA GLY A 114 3.79 15.50 16.73
C GLY A 114 2.98 15.89 17.97
N ASP A 115 2.56 17.14 18.07
CA ASP A 115 1.81 17.68 19.22
C ASP A 115 0.40 17.07 19.28
N VAL A 116 -0.23 16.89 18.11
CA VAL A 116 -1.54 16.24 18.00
C VAL A 116 -1.43 14.77 18.41
N LEU A 117 -0.44 14.05 17.88
CA LEU A 117 -0.22 12.64 18.18
C LEU A 117 0.16 12.40 19.65
N GLU A 118 0.85 13.34 20.28
CA GLU A 118 1.18 13.27 21.71
C GLU A 118 -0.04 13.29 22.62
N ILE A 119 -1.10 13.99 22.19
CA ILE A 119 -2.38 14.05 22.90
C ILE A 119 -3.15 12.74 22.69
N LEU A 120 -3.15 12.22 21.45
CA LEU A 120 -3.96 11.05 21.07
C LEU A 120 -3.37 9.70 21.49
N ALA A 121 -2.04 9.59 21.56
CA ALA A 121 -1.33 8.36 21.89
C ALA A 121 -0.67 8.45 23.28
N PRO A 122 -0.63 7.36 24.07
CA PRO A 122 -0.02 7.38 25.38
C PRO A 122 1.49 7.65 25.27
N THR A 123 2.07 8.34 26.26
CA THR A 123 3.51 8.66 26.29
C THR A 123 4.39 7.41 26.14
N ALA A 124 3.94 6.27 26.69
CA ALA A 124 4.62 4.98 26.57
C ALA A 124 4.75 4.46 25.12
N SER A 125 3.95 4.95 24.17
CA SER A 125 4.09 4.60 22.75
C SER A 125 5.33 5.23 22.09
N ALA A 126 5.88 6.30 22.68
CA ALA A 126 7.10 6.97 22.23
C ALA A 126 7.80 7.70 23.38
N PRO A 127 8.42 6.99 24.34
CA PRO A 127 9.12 7.60 25.47
C PRO A 127 10.41 8.32 24.99
N ASP A 128 10.54 9.61 25.31
CA ASP A 128 11.70 10.49 25.14
C ASP A 128 12.58 10.21 23.91
N LYS A 129 12.00 10.39 22.71
CA LYS A 129 12.69 10.27 21.42
C LYS A 129 12.60 11.55 20.60
N HIS A 130 13.54 11.70 19.67
CA HIS A 130 13.52 12.76 18.65
C HIS A 130 12.15 12.82 17.96
N HIS A 131 11.63 14.05 17.76
CA HIS A 131 10.25 14.29 17.33
C HIS A 131 9.78 13.47 16.10
N LYS A 132 10.68 13.23 15.13
CA LYS A 132 10.40 12.46 13.90
C LYS A 132 10.09 10.98 14.18
N SER A 133 10.91 10.32 15.00
CA SER A 133 10.69 8.92 15.37
C SER A 133 9.46 8.77 16.26
N ALA A 134 9.22 9.74 17.15
CA ALA A 134 8.02 9.74 18.00
C ALA A 134 6.72 9.82 17.18
N ILE A 135 6.69 10.64 16.12
CA ILE A 135 5.53 10.74 15.19
C ILE A 135 5.20 9.36 14.60
N SER A 136 6.16 8.70 13.96
CA SER A 136 5.94 7.41 13.32
C SER A 136 5.46 6.34 14.31
N LEU A 137 6.07 6.25 15.50
CA LEU A 137 5.66 5.28 16.52
C LEU A 137 4.23 5.52 17.03
N ARG A 138 3.84 6.77 17.26
CA ARG A 138 2.48 7.12 17.69
C ARG A 138 1.46 6.85 16.58
N GLN A 139 1.79 7.08 15.31
CA GLN A 139 0.96 6.74 14.17
C GLN A 139 0.72 5.23 14.06
N HIS A 140 1.78 4.43 14.12
CA HIS A 140 1.68 2.96 14.10
C HIS A 140 0.88 2.44 15.30
N TYR A 141 1.12 2.98 16.49
CA TYR A 141 0.36 2.63 17.69
C TYR A 141 -1.15 2.90 17.51
N LEU A 142 -1.53 4.11 17.10
CA LEU A 142 -2.94 4.47 16.92
C LEU A 142 -3.60 3.61 15.86
N ARG A 143 -2.93 3.38 14.72
CA ARG A 143 -3.46 2.53 13.66
C ARG A 143 -3.65 1.08 14.13
N GLY A 144 -2.57 0.46 14.63
CA GLY A 144 -2.55 -0.95 15.04
C GLY A 144 -3.45 -1.28 16.23
N THR A 145 -3.73 -0.29 17.09
CA THR A 145 -4.57 -0.49 18.28
C THR A 145 -6.01 -0.01 18.11
N ARG A 146 -6.34 0.80 17.08
CA ARG A 146 -7.70 1.35 16.91
C ARG A 146 -8.42 0.85 15.67
N PHE A 147 -7.70 0.40 14.65
CA PHE A 147 -8.27 -0.01 13.37
C PHE A 147 -7.98 -1.49 13.10
N LEU A 148 -9.02 -2.20 12.65
CA LEU A 148 -8.90 -3.57 12.17
C LEU A 148 -9.38 -3.62 10.71
N THR A 149 -8.45 -3.90 9.80
CA THR A 149 -8.73 -4.06 8.37
C THR A 149 -8.81 -5.54 7.98
N SER A 150 -9.50 -5.84 6.88
CA SER A 150 -9.58 -7.19 6.32
C SER A 150 -8.20 -7.79 6.00
N GLU A 151 -7.26 -6.98 5.53
CA GLU A 151 -5.88 -7.41 5.28
C GLU A 151 -5.11 -7.76 6.56
N ALA A 152 -5.28 -6.97 7.62
CA ALA A 152 -4.64 -7.24 8.91
C ALA A 152 -5.19 -8.54 9.53
N LEU A 153 -6.49 -8.79 9.37
CA LEU A 153 -7.14 -10.04 9.79
C LEU A 153 -6.54 -11.26 9.08
N ALA A 154 -6.36 -11.20 7.76
CA ALA A 154 -5.76 -12.29 6.99
C ALA A 154 -4.31 -12.57 7.41
N ALA A 155 -3.51 -11.52 7.63
CA ALA A 155 -2.10 -11.65 7.98
C ALA A 155 -1.85 -12.18 9.40
N LEU A 156 -2.79 -12.02 10.34
CA LEU A 156 -2.65 -12.50 11.72
C LEU A 156 -2.62 -14.03 11.83
N VAL A 157 -3.25 -14.74 10.89
CA VAL A 157 -3.47 -16.20 10.95
C VAL A 157 -2.81 -16.95 9.78
N ASP A 158 -2.33 -16.24 8.76
CA ASP A 158 -1.55 -16.83 7.67
C ASP A 158 -0.20 -17.34 8.18
N ASN A 159 0.02 -18.66 8.21
CA ASN A 159 1.21 -19.33 8.73
C ASN A 159 2.33 -19.60 7.69
N SER A 160 2.21 -19.09 6.46
CA SER A 160 3.20 -19.30 5.38
C SER A 160 4.59 -18.70 5.69
N PRO A 161 5.70 -19.32 5.22
CA PRO A 161 7.05 -18.77 5.38
C PRO A 161 7.19 -17.36 4.79
N GLU A 162 6.52 -17.06 3.67
CA GLU A 162 6.59 -15.74 3.04
C GLU A 162 5.91 -14.64 3.87
N SER A 163 4.90 -14.98 4.68
CA SER A 163 4.12 -14.02 5.48
C SER A 163 4.69 -13.78 6.89
N LEU A 164 5.71 -14.53 7.33
CA LEU A 164 6.25 -14.49 8.69
C LEU A 164 6.61 -13.08 9.18
N ASN A 165 7.27 -12.28 8.33
CA ASN A 165 7.62 -10.90 8.66
C ASN A 165 6.38 -10.02 8.79
N ARG A 166 5.42 -10.15 7.87
CA ARG A 166 4.15 -9.41 7.91
C ARG A 166 3.33 -9.76 9.14
N ARG A 167 3.28 -11.03 9.55
CA ARG A 167 2.59 -11.45 10.78
C ARG A 167 3.23 -10.84 12.03
N LYS A 168 4.56 -10.94 12.16
CA LYS A 168 5.31 -10.31 13.28
C LYS A 168 5.01 -8.81 13.37
N ASP A 169 4.98 -8.15 12.24
CA ASP A 169 4.67 -6.73 12.11
C ASP A 169 3.25 -6.39 12.60
N VAL A 170 2.23 -7.14 12.15
CA VAL A 170 0.84 -6.94 12.59
C VAL A 170 0.65 -7.26 14.08
N PHE A 171 1.30 -8.30 14.60
CA PHE A 171 1.31 -8.57 16.05
C PHE A 171 1.98 -7.44 16.84
N ALA A 172 3.10 -6.93 16.34
CA ALA A 172 3.78 -5.81 16.98
C ALA A 172 2.90 -4.55 16.99
N ASP A 173 2.13 -4.32 15.93
CA ASP A 173 1.16 -3.23 15.83
C ASP A 173 -0.01 -3.41 16.82
N LEU A 174 -0.61 -4.61 16.88
CA LEU A 174 -1.71 -4.95 17.80
C LEU A 174 -1.32 -4.80 19.28
N LEU A 175 -0.11 -5.25 19.62
CA LEU A 175 0.43 -5.19 20.97
C LEU A 175 1.00 -3.80 21.31
N GLY A 176 1.14 -2.91 20.32
CA GLY A 176 1.70 -1.57 20.50
C GLY A 176 3.22 -1.57 20.76
N ILE A 177 3.92 -2.62 20.32
CA ILE A 177 5.36 -2.83 20.51
C ILE A 177 6.15 -2.75 19.20
N ARG A 178 5.55 -2.18 18.14
CA ARG A 178 6.17 -2.00 16.82
C ARG A 178 7.57 -1.39 16.86
N HIS A 179 7.80 -0.47 17.79
CA HIS A 179 9.08 0.17 18.01
C HIS A 179 10.24 -0.79 18.34
N LEU A 180 9.99 -1.91 19.02
CA LEU A 180 11.01 -2.92 19.32
C LEU A 180 11.41 -3.68 18.05
N ARG A 181 10.42 -3.99 17.22
CA ARG A 181 10.60 -4.69 15.94
C ARG A 181 11.37 -3.83 14.94
N ASP A 182 10.98 -2.56 14.80
CA ASP A 182 11.67 -1.62 13.92
C ASP A 182 13.11 -1.40 14.36
N ALA A 183 13.37 -1.32 15.68
CA ALA A 183 14.72 -1.19 16.22
C ALA A 183 15.59 -2.44 15.96
N GLU A 184 15.01 -3.64 16.06
CA GLU A 184 15.69 -4.89 15.68
C GLU A 184 16.07 -4.89 14.18
N GLN A 185 15.12 -4.55 13.31
CA GLN A 185 15.34 -4.51 11.86
C GLN A 185 16.39 -3.46 11.46
N ALA A 186 16.30 -2.25 12.04
CA ALA A 186 17.26 -1.18 11.80
C ALA A 186 18.68 -1.56 12.24
N SER A 187 18.82 -2.22 13.40
CA SER A 187 20.11 -2.73 13.88
C SER A 187 20.67 -3.78 12.92
N GLY A 188 19.83 -4.71 12.44
CA GLY A 188 20.22 -5.71 11.45
C GLY A 188 20.69 -5.10 10.12
N LYS A 189 19.98 -4.08 9.63
CA LYS A 189 20.35 -3.35 8.42
C LYS A 189 21.71 -2.66 8.57
N TYR A 190 21.94 -1.99 9.71
CA TYR A 190 23.20 -1.32 10.00
C TYR A 190 24.39 -2.29 10.05
N ILE A 191 24.21 -3.49 10.63
CA ILE A 191 25.24 -4.55 10.63
C ILE A 191 25.56 -4.99 9.20
N ALA A 192 24.53 -5.24 8.38
CA ALA A 192 24.70 -5.67 6.99
C ALA A 192 25.44 -4.62 6.14
N GLU A 193 25.16 -3.33 6.34
CA GLU A 193 25.85 -2.23 5.65
C GLU A 193 27.32 -2.10 6.08
N LEU A 194 27.67 -2.35 7.35
CA LEU A 194 29.05 -2.28 7.85
C LEU A 194 29.91 -3.49 7.48
N ALA A 195 29.31 -4.68 7.32
CA ALA A 195 30.00 -5.94 7.07
C ALA A 195 31.04 -5.88 5.92
N PRO A 196 30.75 -5.34 4.72
CA PRO A 196 31.74 -5.27 3.64
C PRO A 196 32.93 -4.37 3.96
N PHE A 197 32.71 -3.23 4.64
CA PHE A 197 33.78 -2.31 5.04
C PHE A 197 34.71 -2.92 6.08
N LEU A 198 34.15 -3.65 7.05
CA LEU A 198 34.93 -4.37 8.05
C LEU A 198 35.79 -5.47 7.42
N LYS A 199 35.25 -6.20 6.45
CA LYS A 199 35.98 -7.26 5.72
C LYS A 199 37.20 -6.70 4.99
N ASP A 200 37.04 -5.59 4.27
CA ASP A 200 38.13 -4.96 3.51
C ASP A 200 39.22 -4.38 4.44
N LEU A 201 38.81 -3.66 5.50
CA LEU A 201 39.75 -3.11 6.49
C LEU A 201 40.52 -4.21 7.23
N ASP A 202 39.87 -5.33 7.58
CA ASP A 202 40.54 -6.46 8.23
C ASP A 202 41.56 -7.14 7.30
N ALA A 203 41.25 -7.27 6.01
CA ALA A 203 42.18 -7.81 5.02
C ALA A 203 43.45 -6.94 4.91
N ARG A 204 43.29 -5.61 4.80
CA ARG A 204 44.41 -4.67 4.74
C ARG A 204 45.24 -4.66 6.02
N ARG A 205 44.59 -4.72 7.18
CA ARG A 205 45.26 -4.83 8.50
C ARG A 205 46.10 -6.11 8.60
N LYS A 206 45.54 -7.25 8.19
CA LYS A 206 46.25 -8.55 8.20
C LYS A 206 47.48 -8.54 7.29
N ALA A 207 47.38 -7.95 6.10
CA ALA A 207 48.50 -7.84 5.17
C ALA A 207 49.67 -7.03 5.77
N LEU A 208 49.41 -5.83 6.28
CA LEU A 208 50.44 -4.98 6.90
C LEU A 208 51.03 -5.59 8.19
N SER A 209 50.20 -6.28 8.98
CA SER A 209 50.66 -6.98 10.18
C SER A 209 51.58 -8.16 9.86
N ALA A 210 51.34 -8.86 8.75
CA ALA A 210 52.20 -9.95 8.29
C ALA A 210 53.57 -9.40 7.83
N GLU A 211 53.58 -8.31 7.06
CA GLU A 211 54.80 -7.64 6.61
C GLU A 211 55.66 -7.14 7.79
N ALA A 212 55.04 -6.51 8.81
CA ALA A 212 55.74 -6.10 10.02
C ALA A 212 56.31 -7.29 10.83
N SER A 213 55.61 -8.42 10.86
CA SER A 213 56.07 -9.62 11.57
C SER A 213 57.27 -10.26 10.87
N GLN A 214 57.27 -10.27 9.54
CA GLN A 214 58.41 -10.73 8.74
C GLN A 214 59.66 -9.86 8.98
N LEU A 215 59.52 -8.52 8.95
CA LEU A 215 60.63 -7.61 9.21
C LEU A 215 61.20 -7.76 10.64
N ARG A 216 60.36 -8.08 11.64
CA ARG A 216 60.83 -8.37 13.01
C ARG A 216 61.63 -9.67 13.10
N ALA A 217 61.22 -10.71 12.37
CA ALA A 217 61.96 -11.97 12.32
C ALA A 217 63.35 -11.75 11.72
N GLU A 218 63.45 -11.01 10.61
CA GLU A 218 64.72 -10.68 9.96
C GLU A 218 65.67 -9.83 10.83
N LEU A 219 65.14 -8.97 11.71
CA LEU A 219 65.94 -8.16 12.63
C LEU A 219 66.44 -8.94 13.86
N LYS A 220 65.72 -9.99 14.28
CA LYS A 220 66.09 -10.83 15.43
C LYS A 220 67.37 -11.65 15.17
N ASP A 221 67.58 -12.07 13.94
CA ASP A 221 68.75 -12.86 13.54
C ASP A 221 70.03 -12.01 13.39
N ALA A 222 69.92 -10.68 13.29
CA ALA A 222 71.03 -9.75 13.04
C ALA A 222 71.73 -9.22 14.31
N ALA A 223 71.24 -9.54 15.51
CA ALA A 223 71.61 -8.86 16.76
C ALA A 223 72.97 -9.25 17.38
N ALA A 224 73.73 -10.18 16.82
CA ALA A 224 74.88 -10.79 17.50
C ALA A 224 76.27 -10.18 17.19
N THR A 225 76.42 -9.29 16.22
CA THR A 225 77.75 -8.77 15.82
C THR A 225 77.67 -7.39 15.17
N ALA A 226 77.51 -6.34 15.97
CA ALA A 226 77.67 -4.97 15.47
C ALA A 226 78.64 -4.18 16.36
N LYS A 227 79.76 -3.75 15.78
CA LYS A 227 80.53 -2.59 16.27
C LYS A 227 79.82 -1.32 15.80
N ASN A 228 80.07 -0.18 16.46
CA ASN A 228 79.50 1.11 16.04
C ASN A 228 79.91 1.46 14.59
N ALA A 229 78.91 1.68 13.72
CA ALA A 229 79.09 2.05 12.31
C ALA A 229 79.96 3.30 12.11
N ASP A 230 79.92 4.21 13.09
CA ASP A 230 80.65 5.48 13.06
C ASP A 230 82.17 5.33 13.21
N ALA A 231 82.63 4.30 13.96
CA ALA A 231 84.06 4.07 14.20
C ALA A 231 84.78 3.48 12.97
N SER A 232 84.12 2.58 12.24
CA SER A 232 84.65 2.02 10.98
C SER A 232 84.60 3.04 9.83
N LEU A 233 83.64 3.96 9.85
CA LEU A 233 83.51 4.99 8.83
C LEU A 233 84.61 6.06 8.94
N ALA A 234 84.98 6.46 10.16
CA ALA A 234 86.07 7.42 10.40
C ALA A 234 87.44 6.92 9.86
N ALA A 235 87.75 5.63 10.00
CA ALA A 235 88.99 5.03 9.50
C ALA A 235 89.07 5.02 7.95
N ALA A 236 87.93 4.86 7.27
CA ALA A 236 87.85 4.95 5.82
C ALA A 236 87.99 6.39 5.31
N GLU A 237 87.41 7.36 6.02
CA GLU A 237 87.45 8.78 5.67
C GLU A 237 88.89 9.35 5.70
N ASP A 238 89.73 8.91 6.65
CA ASP A 238 91.15 9.29 6.76
C ASP A 238 92.00 8.82 5.58
N LEU A 239 91.81 7.57 5.12
CA LEU A 239 92.52 7.00 3.96
C LEU A 239 92.15 7.70 2.64
N LEU A 240 90.97 8.33 2.60
CA LEU A 240 90.42 9.03 1.45
C LEU A 240 90.59 10.56 1.54
N ALA A 241 91.19 11.05 2.62
CA ALA A 241 91.37 12.47 2.93
C ALA A 241 90.06 13.28 2.87
N LEU A 242 88.96 12.71 3.38
CA LEU A 242 87.66 13.37 3.43
C LEU A 242 87.55 14.15 4.75
N SER A 243 87.55 15.49 4.69
CA SER A 243 87.43 16.34 5.88
C SER A 243 85.97 16.77 6.11
N GLY A 244 85.38 16.31 7.23
CA GLY A 244 84.26 16.93 7.95
C GLY A 244 83.03 17.33 7.14
N THR A 245 82.25 16.34 6.68
CA THR A 245 80.92 16.60 6.12
C THR A 245 79.88 16.53 7.24
N GLY A 246 79.05 17.58 7.39
CA GLY A 246 77.90 17.60 8.32
C GLY A 246 76.74 16.70 7.88
N LEU A 247 77.07 15.55 7.27
CA LEU A 247 76.14 14.56 6.73
C LEU A 247 75.84 13.46 7.75
N ASP A 248 74.66 12.87 7.67
CA ASP A 248 74.28 11.71 8.47
C ASP A 248 75.04 10.43 8.03
N ILE A 249 74.98 9.37 8.83
CA ILE A 249 75.72 8.12 8.63
C ILE A 249 75.55 7.52 7.21
N PRO A 250 74.36 7.43 6.60
CA PRO A 250 74.22 6.98 5.21
C PRO A 250 74.85 7.94 4.20
N GLY A 251 74.71 9.26 4.39
CA GLY A 251 75.36 10.25 3.53
C GLY A 251 76.89 10.19 3.61
N ARG A 252 77.46 9.86 4.78
CA ARG A 252 78.90 9.63 4.98
C ARG A 252 79.37 8.29 4.38
N ILE A 253 78.58 7.22 4.50
CA ILE A 253 78.84 5.92 3.83
C ILE A 253 78.76 6.07 2.30
N GLU A 254 77.79 6.82 1.79
CA GLU A 254 77.70 7.15 0.36
C GLU A 254 78.78 8.11 -0.10
N ALA A 255 79.26 9.03 0.75
CA ALA A 255 80.39 9.90 0.41
C ALA A 255 81.71 9.12 0.40
N ALA A 256 81.93 8.20 1.34
CA ALA A 256 83.12 7.35 1.43
C ALA A 256 83.14 6.27 0.33
N VAL A 257 82.04 5.55 0.10
CA VAL A 257 81.92 4.69 -1.10
C VAL A 257 81.90 5.53 -2.36
N GLY A 258 81.29 6.71 -2.33
CA GLY A 258 81.35 7.66 -3.42
C GLY A 258 82.77 8.04 -3.75
N ALA A 259 83.65 8.25 -2.76
CA ALA A 259 85.06 8.59 -2.96
C ALA A 259 85.94 7.38 -3.33
N ILE A 260 85.70 6.20 -2.75
CA ILE A 260 86.39 4.94 -3.10
C ILE A 260 85.95 4.46 -4.48
N ALA A 261 84.66 4.41 -4.73
CA ALA A 261 84.12 4.10 -6.04
C ALA A 261 84.47 5.20 -7.03
N LYS A 262 84.51 6.49 -6.66
CA LYS A 262 85.00 7.54 -7.57
C LYS A 262 86.49 7.41 -7.80
N GLY A 263 87.33 7.06 -6.83
CA GLY A 263 88.76 6.89 -7.01
C GLY A 263 89.13 5.60 -7.75
N ARG A 264 88.51 4.47 -7.40
CA ARG A 264 88.66 3.17 -8.10
C ARG A 264 87.99 3.23 -9.44
N SER A 265 86.84 3.87 -9.57
CA SER A 265 86.29 4.19 -10.88
C SER A 265 87.26 5.10 -11.59
N GLU A 266 87.72 6.25 -11.08
CA GLU A 266 88.67 7.12 -11.81
C GLU A 266 89.89 6.36 -12.34
N GLN A 267 90.51 5.49 -11.53
CA GLN A 267 91.72 4.77 -11.92
C GLN A 267 91.43 3.48 -12.70
N ALA A 268 90.42 2.68 -12.34
CA ALA A 268 90.01 1.54 -13.14
C ALA A 268 89.36 1.99 -14.45
N ARG A 269 88.60 3.09 -14.48
CA ARG A 269 88.05 3.80 -15.66
C ARG A 269 89.18 4.34 -16.50
N ARG A 270 90.30 4.81 -15.93
CA ARG A 270 91.52 5.16 -16.71
C ARG A 270 92.22 3.92 -17.26
N SER A 271 92.45 2.87 -16.46
CA SER A 271 93.12 1.63 -16.90
C SER A 271 92.31 0.88 -17.95
N LYS A 272 91.05 0.61 -17.62
CA LYS A 272 90.07 -0.06 -18.47
C LYS A 272 89.78 0.78 -19.69
N ALA A 273 89.67 2.11 -19.60
CA ALA A 273 89.56 2.91 -20.80
C ALA A 273 90.79 2.82 -21.69
N LEU A 274 92.01 2.77 -21.15
CA LEU A 274 93.22 2.59 -21.97
C LEU A 274 93.27 1.21 -22.64
N ASP A 275 92.79 0.16 -21.95
CA ASP A 275 92.77 -1.21 -22.48
C ASP A 275 91.61 -1.46 -23.47
N GLU A 276 90.46 -0.84 -23.24
CA GLU A 276 89.28 -0.91 -24.13
C GLU A 276 89.38 0.02 -25.33
N LEU A 277 90.11 1.14 -25.22
CA LEU A 277 90.32 2.08 -26.32
C LEU A 277 91.34 1.55 -27.34
N ALA A 278 92.26 0.67 -26.94
CA ALA A 278 93.30 0.09 -27.80
C ALA A 278 92.79 -0.63 -29.06
N PRO A 279 91.81 -1.57 -28.99
CA PRO A 279 91.29 -2.27 -30.19
C PRO A 279 90.37 -1.42 -31.08
N VAL A 280 89.76 -0.35 -30.56
CA VAL A 280 88.79 0.50 -31.28
C VAL A 280 89.36 1.87 -31.68
N TRP A 281 90.65 2.10 -31.39
CA TRP A 281 91.35 3.36 -31.66
C TRP A 281 91.21 3.84 -33.12
N SER A 282 91.19 2.91 -34.07
CA SER A 282 91.02 3.16 -35.51
C SER A 282 89.55 3.30 -35.97
N ARG A 283 88.56 2.90 -35.15
CA ARG A 283 87.13 2.86 -35.52
C ARG A 283 86.38 4.18 -35.33
N LYS A 284 86.97 5.18 -34.66
CA LYS A 284 86.33 6.48 -34.41
C LYS A 284 85.82 7.15 -35.69
N ALA A 285 86.63 7.15 -36.75
CA ALA A 285 86.27 7.75 -38.04
C ALA A 285 85.12 7.00 -38.74
N GLU A 286 85.01 5.69 -38.53
CA GLU A 286 83.96 4.83 -39.10
C GLU A 286 82.59 5.10 -38.44
N VAL A 287 82.55 5.21 -37.12
CA VAL A 287 81.33 5.51 -36.35
C VAL A 287 80.83 6.94 -36.61
N GLU A 288 81.74 7.90 -36.78
CA GLU A 288 81.39 9.28 -37.14
C GLU A 288 80.72 9.35 -38.53
N ALA A 289 81.21 8.58 -39.51
CA ALA A 289 80.58 8.46 -40.82
C ALA A 289 79.20 7.77 -40.76
N GLN A 290 79.03 6.76 -39.90
CA GLN A 290 77.76 6.06 -39.70
C GLN A 290 76.66 6.96 -39.10
N ILE A 291 77.00 7.83 -38.14
CA ILE A 291 76.06 8.80 -37.56
C ILE A 291 75.57 9.79 -38.63
N THR A 292 76.46 10.27 -39.50
CA THR A 292 76.10 11.15 -40.61
C THR A 292 75.15 10.48 -41.61
N ALA A 293 75.30 9.16 -41.83
CA ALA A 293 74.42 8.39 -42.72
C ALA A 293 73.03 8.08 -42.13
N LEU A 294 72.91 7.96 -40.79
CA LEU A 294 71.65 7.63 -40.11
C LEU A 294 70.72 8.85 -39.91
N LEU A 295 71.27 10.06 -39.88
CA LEU A 295 70.50 11.30 -39.71
C LEU A 295 69.34 11.48 -40.71
N PRO A 296 69.55 11.36 -42.05
CA PRO A 296 68.45 11.49 -43.02
C PRO A 296 67.43 10.34 -42.93
N LEU A 297 67.84 9.15 -42.44
CA LEU A 297 66.95 8.00 -42.28
C LEU A 297 65.99 8.19 -41.09
N GLU A 298 66.44 8.81 -39.99
CA GLU A 298 65.58 9.14 -38.84
C GLU A 298 64.50 10.15 -39.23
N THR A 299 64.89 11.20 -39.98
CA THR A 299 63.94 12.22 -40.45
C THR A 299 62.87 11.62 -41.35
N ALA A 300 63.25 10.75 -42.30
CA ALA A 300 62.29 10.06 -43.16
C ALA A 300 61.37 9.09 -42.38
N ALA A 301 61.90 8.37 -41.39
CA ALA A 301 61.09 7.50 -40.52
C ALA A 301 60.11 8.30 -39.63
N ALA A 302 60.50 9.50 -39.18
CA ALA A 302 59.62 10.38 -38.40
C ALA A 302 58.46 10.94 -39.25
N GLU A 303 58.73 11.36 -40.49
CA GLU A 303 57.70 11.83 -41.43
C GLU A 303 56.67 10.74 -41.77
N THR A 304 57.14 9.51 -42.03
CA THR A 304 56.25 8.38 -42.33
C THR A 304 55.42 7.93 -41.12
N PHE A 305 55.94 8.03 -39.89
CA PHE A 305 55.16 7.84 -38.67
C PHE A 305 54.10 8.92 -38.49
N GLN A 306 54.45 10.20 -38.72
CA GLN A 306 53.49 11.31 -38.62
C GLN A 306 52.33 11.13 -39.62
N SER A 307 52.64 10.77 -40.87
CA SER A 307 51.61 10.46 -41.88
C SER A 307 50.70 9.29 -41.47
N ALA A 308 51.25 8.24 -40.84
CA ALA A 308 50.45 7.12 -40.35
C ALA A 308 49.53 7.53 -39.17
N GLN A 309 49.97 8.47 -38.34
CA GLN A 309 49.17 9.02 -37.23
C GLN A 309 47.97 9.85 -37.74
N ASP A 310 48.19 10.67 -38.78
CA ASP A 310 47.14 11.47 -39.42
C ASP A 310 46.11 10.58 -40.15
N ASP A 311 46.57 9.52 -40.81
CA ASP A 311 45.74 8.48 -41.42
C ASP A 311 44.85 7.78 -40.38
N ARG A 312 45.41 7.40 -39.21
CA ARG A 312 44.62 6.80 -38.12
C ARG A 312 43.57 7.79 -37.60
N LYS A 313 43.92 9.07 -37.45
CA LYS A 313 42.98 10.10 -36.99
C LYS A 313 41.80 10.22 -37.95
N THR A 314 42.07 10.30 -39.25
CA THR A 314 41.04 10.35 -40.30
C THR A 314 40.14 9.10 -40.27
N ALA A 315 40.72 7.91 -40.10
CA ALA A 315 39.96 6.67 -39.97
C ALA A 315 39.08 6.65 -38.70
N ALA A 316 39.53 7.23 -37.58
CA ALA A 316 38.74 7.34 -36.36
C ALA A 316 37.55 8.30 -36.52
N GLU A 317 37.73 9.43 -37.22
CA GLU A 317 36.65 10.36 -37.56
C GLU A 317 35.59 9.69 -38.46
N ALA A 318 36.02 8.83 -39.39
CA ALA A 318 35.10 8.05 -40.24
C ALA A 318 34.25 7.03 -39.44
N VAL A 319 34.80 6.44 -38.38
CA VAL A 319 34.03 5.57 -37.46
C VAL A 319 32.94 6.39 -36.75
N ILE A 320 33.27 7.56 -36.21
CA ILE A 320 32.31 8.44 -35.53
C ILE A 320 31.18 8.85 -36.50
N ALA A 321 31.52 9.21 -37.74
CA ALA A 321 30.52 9.53 -38.77
C ALA A 321 29.62 8.33 -39.10
N ALA A 322 30.17 7.12 -39.19
CA ALA A 322 29.39 5.91 -39.44
C ALA A 322 28.46 5.55 -38.27
N GLU A 323 28.92 5.71 -37.01
CA GLU A 323 28.08 5.53 -35.81
C GLU A 323 26.90 6.49 -35.78
N ALA A 324 27.12 7.75 -36.17
CA ALA A 324 26.07 8.77 -36.25
C ALA A 324 24.97 8.44 -37.28
N VAL A 325 25.23 7.58 -38.27
CA VAL A 325 24.23 7.09 -39.23
C VAL A 325 23.46 5.88 -38.69
N VAL A 326 24.10 5.02 -37.88
CA VAL A 326 23.46 3.82 -37.30
C VAL A 326 22.37 4.19 -36.30
N GLN A 327 22.59 5.22 -35.46
CA GLN A 327 21.66 5.59 -34.40
C GLN A 327 20.27 6.03 -34.91
N PRO A 328 20.14 6.93 -35.91
CA PRO A 328 18.84 7.25 -36.51
C PRO A 328 18.16 6.02 -37.14
N ALA A 329 18.89 5.16 -37.84
CA ALA A 329 18.33 3.97 -38.47
C ALA A 329 17.74 2.99 -37.43
N LEU A 330 18.45 2.77 -36.30
CA LEU A 330 17.97 1.95 -35.19
C LEU A 330 16.70 2.55 -34.56
N THR A 331 16.69 3.87 -34.38
CA THR A 331 15.53 4.60 -33.82
C THR A 331 14.29 4.43 -34.70
N GLN A 332 14.43 4.48 -36.03
CA GLN A 332 13.30 4.29 -36.96
C GLN A 332 12.72 2.87 -36.87
N VAL A 333 13.56 1.83 -36.76
CA VAL A 333 13.09 0.46 -36.55
C VAL A 333 12.30 0.34 -35.23
N GLY A 334 12.80 0.95 -34.15
CA GLY A 334 12.10 0.98 -32.87
C GLY A 334 10.75 1.70 -32.92
N ARG A 335 10.69 2.86 -33.61
CA ARG A 335 9.44 3.61 -33.80
C ARG A 335 8.40 2.82 -34.60
N LEU A 336 8.83 2.04 -35.60
CA LEU A 336 7.92 1.16 -36.35
C LEU A 336 7.34 0.06 -35.46
N GLY A 337 8.15 -0.54 -34.57
CA GLY A 337 7.65 -1.53 -33.61
C GLY A 337 6.58 -0.98 -32.68
N ALA A 338 6.82 0.20 -32.09
CA ALA A 338 5.82 0.86 -31.25
C ALA A 338 4.53 1.23 -32.01
N ALA A 339 4.66 1.65 -33.27
CA ALA A 339 3.52 1.93 -34.14
C ALA A 339 2.71 0.67 -34.48
N GLU A 340 3.38 -0.46 -34.75
CA GLU A 340 2.72 -1.76 -34.96
C GLU A 340 1.87 -2.13 -33.76
N ASP A 341 2.46 -2.12 -32.55
CA ASP A 341 1.76 -2.49 -31.32
C ASP A 341 0.53 -1.61 -31.08
N ALA A 342 0.67 -0.28 -31.25
CA ALA A 342 -0.41 0.68 -31.06
C ALA A 342 -1.55 0.46 -32.07
N VAL A 343 -1.24 0.33 -33.35
CA VAL A 343 -2.24 0.15 -34.42
C VAL A 343 -2.92 -1.22 -34.30
N VAL A 344 -2.16 -2.30 -34.05
CA VAL A 344 -2.71 -3.64 -33.86
C VAL A 344 -3.67 -3.67 -32.67
N ALA A 345 -3.31 -3.07 -31.53
CA ALA A 345 -4.18 -3.01 -30.38
C ALA A 345 -5.52 -2.30 -30.67
N ARG A 346 -5.49 -1.20 -31.43
CA ARG A 346 -6.71 -0.48 -31.84
C ARG A 346 -7.52 -1.25 -32.87
N LEU A 347 -6.86 -1.93 -33.82
CA LEU A 347 -7.53 -2.77 -34.80
C LEU A 347 -8.25 -3.94 -34.11
N GLU A 348 -7.60 -4.60 -33.16
CA GLU A 348 -8.20 -5.68 -32.36
C GLU A 348 -9.40 -5.20 -31.52
N ALA A 349 -9.32 -4.00 -30.93
CA ALA A 349 -10.44 -3.41 -30.22
C ALA A 349 -11.63 -3.14 -31.16
N MET A 350 -11.37 -2.63 -32.36
CA MET A 350 -12.39 -2.40 -33.39
C MET A 350 -13.01 -3.71 -33.87
N LEU A 351 -12.21 -4.74 -34.16
CA LEU A 351 -12.72 -6.05 -34.58
C LEU A 351 -13.61 -6.69 -33.51
N ARG A 352 -13.24 -6.58 -32.22
CA ARG A 352 -14.10 -7.04 -31.12
C ARG A 352 -15.42 -6.28 -31.04
N ALA A 353 -15.38 -4.95 -31.17
CA ALA A 353 -16.59 -4.13 -31.17
C ALA A 353 -17.50 -4.46 -32.36
N ALA A 354 -16.92 -4.66 -33.55
CA ALA A 354 -17.65 -5.07 -34.75
C ALA A 354 -18.29 -6.46 -34.60
N ALA A 355 -17.60 -7.43 -34.00
CA ALA A 355 -18.14 -8.77 -33.75
C ALA A 355 -19.34 -8.73 -32.77
N LEU A 356 -19.30 -7.89 -31.74
CA LEU A 356 -20.42 -7.71 -30.82
C LEU A 356 -21.61 -6.96 -31.45
N ALA A 357 -21.34 -6.15 -32.49
CA ALA A 357 -22.35 -5.44 -33.27
C ALA A 357 -22.95 -6.29 -34.41
N GLU A 358 -22.30 -7.39 -34.82
CA GLU A 358 -22.67 -8.24 -35.96
C GLU A 358 -24.17 -8.63 -36.00
N PRO A 359 -24.83 -9.03 -34.89
CA PRO A 359 -26.25 -9.41 -34.91
C PRO A 359 -27.22 -8.29 -35.31
N TYR A 360 -26.75 -7.04 -35.29
CA TYR A 360 -27.54 -5.84 -35.57
C TYR A 360 -27.17 -5.20 -36.91
N LEU A 361 -26.05 -5.62 -37.50
CA LEU A 361 -25.59 -5.13 -38.79
C LEU A 361 -26.32 -5.86 -39.92
N THR A 362 -26.73 -5.12 -40.94
CA THR A 362 -27.43 -5.67 -42.12
C THR A 362 -26.51 -5.93 -43.31
N ILE A 363 -25.21 -5.63 -43.19
CA ILE A 363 -24.26 -5.62 -44.30
C ILE A 363 -23.17 -6.67 -44.08
N THR A 364 -23.05 -7.60 -45.03
CA THR A 364 -22.02 -8.64 -45.06
C THR A 364 -21.41 -8.75 -46.47
N PRO A 365 -20.06 -8.70 -46.62
CA PRO A 365 -19.06 -8.47 -45.57
C PRO A 365 -19.00 -7.00 -45.14
N ALA A 366 -18.79 -6.76 -43.84
CA ALA A 366 -18.61 -5.41 -43.32
C ALA A 366 -17.23 -4.85 -43.74
N THR A 367 -17.20 -3.58 -44.13
CA THR A 367 -15.98 -2.79 -44.40
C THR A 367 -15.87 -1.65 -43.39
N LEU A 368 -14.71 -1.03 -43.22
CA LEU A 368 -14.57 0.12 -42.32
C LEU A 368 -15.50 1.28 -42.72
N ALA A 369 -15.66 1.54 -44.02
CA ALA A 369 -16.57 2.55 -44.53
C ALA A 369 -18.01 2.27 -44.07
N ASN A 370 -18.49 1.03 -44.25
CA ASN A 370 -19.84 0.64 -43.88
C ASN A 370 -20.05 0.67 -42.36
N LEU A 371 -19.03 0.32 -41.56
CA LEU A 371 -19.11 0.41 -40.10
C LEU A 371 -19.18 1.86 -39.61
N VAL A 372 -18.46 2.79 -40.25
CA VAL A 372 -18.56 4.22 -39.94
C VAL A 372 -19.95 4.77 -40.30
N GLU A 373 -20.58 4.27 -41.36
CA GLU A 373 -21.96 4.62 -41.70
C GLU A 373 -22.98 4.03 -40.72
N ALA A 374 -22.76 2.79 -40.26
CA ALA A 374 -23.61 2.13 -39.28
C ALA A 374 -23.51 2.73 -37.86
N ALA A 375 -22.37 3.36 -37.54
CA ALA A 375 -22.10 4.04 -36.28
C ALA A 375 -21.69 5.52 -36.52
N PRO A 376 -22.65 6.41 -36.83
CA PRO A 376 -22.38 7.84 -37.06
C PRO A 376 -21.74 8.53 -35.84
N GLU A 377 -21.89 7.96 -34.65
CA GLU A 377 -21.25 8.39 -33.40
C GLU A 377 -19.72 8.41 -33.48
N THR A 378 -19.12 7.68 -34.43
CA THR A 378 -17.68 7.77 -34.75
C THR A 378 -17.22 9.20 -34.99
N ARG A 379 -18.09 10.03 -35.59
CA ARG A 379 -17.79 11.44 -35.94
C ARG A 379 -18.03 12.42 -34.79
N TRP A 380 -18.63 11.97 -33.70
CA TRP A 380 -18.85 12.81 -32.53
C TRP A 380 -17.53 13.06 -31.80
N ASP A 381 -17.49 14.08 -30.95
CA ASP A 381 -16.40 14.20 -30.00
C ASP A 381 -16.57 13.17 -28.84
N ALA A 382 -15.50 13.00 -28.05
CA ALA A 382 -15.52 12.05 -26.93
C ALA A 382 -16.54 12.42 -25.85
N THR A 383 -16.82 13.71 -25.67
CA THR A 383 -17.74 14.23 -24.66
C THR A 383 -19.19 13.90 -25.01
N ALA A 384 -19.59 14.10 -26.27
CA ALA A 384 -20.90 13.77 -26.80
C ALA A 384 -21.18 12.26 -26.73
N ARG A 385 -20.20 11.41 -27.07
CA ARG A 385 -20.34 9.95 -26.89
C ARG A 385 -20.48 9.55 -25.42
N ALA A 386 -19.68 10.16 -24.53
CA ALA A 386 -19.77 9.90 -23.10
C ALA A 386 -21.13 10.32 -22.50
N ALA A 387 -21.65 11.48 -22.90
CA ALA A 387 -22.97 11.95 -22.50
C ALA A 387 -24.09 11.02 -22.99
N ARG A 388 -24.04 10.61 -24.27
CA ARG A 388 -25.03 9.65 -24.82
C ARG A 388 -24.97 8.30 -24.13
N ARG A 389 -23.77 7.81 -23.79
CA ARG A 389 -23.58 6.56 -23.02
C ARG A 389 -24.16 6.67 -21.61
N ALA A 390 -24.06 7.84 -20.96
CA ALA A 390 -24.69 8.06 -19.65
C ALA A 390 -26.22 7.98 -19.74
N GLN A 391 -26.83 8.65 -20.73
CA GLN A 391 -28.28 8.58 -20.98
C GLN A 391 -28.73 7.13 -21.26
N LEU A 392 -27.97 6.41 -22.07
CA LEU A 392 -28.28 5.01 -22.40
C LEU A 392 -28.23 4.10 -21.18
N ARG A 393 -27.25 4.26 -20.29
CA ARG A 393 -27.16 3.49 -19.04
C ARG A 393 -28.36 3.76 -18.13
N GLU A 394 -28.81 5.00 -18.03
CA GLU A 394 -30.00 5.34 -17.25
C GLU A 394 -31.25 4.66 -17.80
N ALA A 395 -31.42 4.65 -19.13
CA ALA A 395 -32.53 3.96 -19.80
C ALA A 395 -32.47 2.43 -19.67
N VAL A 396 -31.29 1.82 -19.81
CA VAL A 396 -31.11 0.36 -19.60
C VAL A 396 -31.44 -0.04 -18.16
N ASN A 397 -31.10 0.82 -17.19
CA ASN A 397 -31.45 0.58 -15.79
C ASN A 397 -32.94 0.82 -15.49
N ALA A 398 -33.60 1.70 -16.25
CA ALA A 398 -35.03 1.98 -16.14
C ALA A 398 -35.91 0.87 -16.72
N GLU A 399 -35.46 0.20 -17.78
CA GLU A 399 -36.19 -0.89 -18.44
C GLU A 399 -36.82 -1.92 -17.48
N PRO A 400 -36.07 -2.61 -16.59
CA PRO A 400 -36.66 -3.61 -15.69
C PRO A 400 -37.59 -2.99 -14.64
N ARG A 401 -37.38 -1.72 -14.28
CA ARG A 401 -38.27 -1.01 -13.35
C ARG A 401 -39.61 -0.72 -14.01
N ILE A 402 -39.61 -0.26 -15.25
CA ILE A 402 -40.82 -0.02 -16.04
C ILE A 402 -41.64 -1.32 -16.13
N ASP A 403 -41.01 -2.46 -16.41
CA ASP A 403 -41.71 -3.75 -16.49
C ASP A 403 -42.31 -4.17 -15.15
N ALA A 404 -41.54 -4.04 -14.06
CA ALA A 404 -42.04 -4.33 -12.71
C ALA A 404 -43.21 -3.42 -12.32
N MET A 405 -43.13 -2.13 -12.64
CA MET A 405 -44.17 -1.14 -12.34
C MET A 405 -45.43 -1.33 -13.19
N LEU A 406 -45.29 -1.77 -14.46
CA LEU A 406 -46.44 -2.12 -15.29
C LEU A 406 -47.18 -3.34 -14.71
N ALA A 407 -46.45 -4.32 -14.16
CA ALA A 407 -47.05 -5.47 -13.48
C ALA A 407 -47.73 -5.06 -12.15
N GLU A 408 -47.08 -4.20 -11.36
CA GLU A 408 -47.64 -3.64 -10.12
C GLU A 408 -48.91 -2.83 -10.40
N ARG A 409 -48.94 -2.04 -11.48
CA ARG A 409 -50.13 -1.29 -11.90
C ARG A 409 -51.31 -2.19 -12.20
N ALA A 410 -51.07 -3.31 -12.90
CA ALA A 410 -52.12 -4.29 -13.18
C ALA A 410 -52.67 -4.93 -11.88
N GLN A 411 -51.79 -5.23 -10.92
CA GLN A 411 -52.20 -5.77 -9.62
C GLN A 411 -52.98 -4.77 -8.77
N LEU A 412 -52.55 -3.51 -8.71
CA LEU A 412 -53.26 -2.44 -8.01
C LEU A 412 -54.64 -2.20 -8.62
N ALA A 413 -54.75 -2.18 -9.94
CA ALA A 413 -56.03 -2.05 -10.64
C ALA A 413 -57.00 -3.20 -10.31
N ALA A 414 -56.49 -4.44 -10.25
CA ALA A 414 -57.29 -5.61 -9.87
C ALA A 414 -57.78 -5.53 -8.41
N ARG A 415 -56.88 -5.25 -7.45
CA ARG A 415 -57.22 -5.09 -6.03
C ARG A 415 -58.20 -3.96 -5.79
N ARG A 416 -58.01 -2.82 -6.46
CA ARG A 416 -58.96 -1.70 -6.44
C ARG A 416 -60.32 -2.13 -6.93
N GLY A 417 -60.38 -2.88 -8.03
CA GLY A 417 -61.62 -3.43 -8.58
C GLY A 417 -62.38 -4.29 -7.58
N GLU A 418 -61.69 -5.20 -6.88
CA GLU A 418 -62.27 -6.06 -5.85
C GLU A 418 -62.88 -5.26 -4.70
N VAL A 419 -62.13 -4.32 -4.11
CA VAL A 419 -62.59 -3.52 -2.96
C VAL A 419 -63.70 -2.53 -3.37
N ALA A 420 -63.64 -1.98 -4.58
CA ALA A 420 -64.64 -1.05 -5.08
C ALA A 420 -66.06 -1.65 -5.14
N THR A 421 -66.19 -2.97 -5.35
CA THR A 421 -67.50 -3.64 -5.35
C THR A 421 -68.19 -3.65 -3.97
N GLN A 422 -67.42 -3.45 -2.90
CA GLN A 422 -67.91 -3.47 -1.52
C GLN A 422 -68.20 -2.06 -0.97
N VAL A 423 -67.91 -1.02 -1.77
CA VAL A 423 -68.17 0.37 -1.38
C VAL A 423 -69.67 0.63 -1.40
N VAL A 424 -70.20 0.99 -0.24
CA VAL A 424 -71.60 1.44 -0.12
C VAL A 424 -71.75 2.87 -0.62
N SER A 425 -72.94 3.21 -1.13
CA SER A 425 -73.24 4.57 -1.57
C SER A 425 -73.23 5.55 -0.39
N PRO A 426 -73.00 6.87 -0.63
CA PRO A 426 -73.05 7.88 0.42
C PRO A 426 -74.39 7.89 1.17
N GLU A 427 -75.48 7.65 0.44
CA GLU A 427 -76.83 7.55 0.99
C GLU A 427 -76.98 6.35 1.93
N GLU A 428 -76.41 5.20 1.56
CA GLU A 428 -76.46 3.99 2.38
C GLU A 428 -75.57 4.09 3.61
N LEU A 429 -74.38 4.69 3.49
CA LEU A 429 -73.52 4.99 4.63
C LEU A 429 -74.23 5.92 5.64
N GLN A 430 -74.98 6.91 5.14
CA GLN A 430 -75.78 7.77 6.00
C GLN A 430 -76.94 7.02 6.65
N ARG A 431 -77.60 6.10 5.94
CA ARG A 431 -78.59 5.20 6.55
C ARG A 431 -78.00 4.36 7.67
N LEU A 432 -76.84 3.74 7.46
CA LEU A 432 -76.15 2.94 8.48
C LEU A 432 -75.80 3.76 9.73
N ARG A 433 -75.35 5.01 9.56
CA ARG A 433 -75.09 5.93 10.68
C ARG A 433 -76.36 6.23 11.48
N ASN A 434 -77.45 6.55 10.81
CA ASN A 434 -78.73 6.81 11.46
C ASN A 434 -79.24 5.58 12.23
N VAL A 435 -79.06 4.37 11.67
CA VAL A 435 -79.40 3.10 12.34
C VAL A 435 -78.53 2.86 13.57
N ALA A 436 -77.23 3.15 13.49
CA ALA A 436 -76.32 3.04 14.63
C ALA A 436 -76.70 4.01 15.76
N GLU A 437 -76.95 5.28 15.46
CA GLU A 437 -77.41 6.28 16.43
C GLU A 437 -78.73 5.87 17.10
N ALA A 438 -79.72 5.42 16.31
CA ALA A 438 -80.99 4.95 16.85
C ALA A 438 -80.82 3.70 17.74
N SER A 439 -79.94 2.78 17.36
CA SER A 439 -79.67 1.55 18.13
C SER A 439 -78.93 1.86 19.44
N GLU A 440 -77.99 2.81 19.45
CA GLU A 440 -77.31 3.29 20.66
C GLU A 440 -78.29 3.99 21.62
N ALA A 441 -79.20 4.82 21.09
CA ALA A 441 -80.26 5.45 21.88
C ALA A 441 -81.19 4.40 22.51
N ALA A 442 -81.63 3.41 21.74
CA ALA A 442 -82.47 2.32 22.23
C ALA A 442 -81.77 1.44 23.28
N SER A 443 -80.47 1.16 23.11
CA SER A 443 -79.66 0.45 24.11
C SER A 443 -79.55 1.23 25.42
N SER A 444 -79.30 2.53 25.33
CA SER A 444 -79.21 3.41 26.49
C SER A 444 -80.54 3.48 27.24
N GLN A 445 -81.66 3.61 26.51
CA GLN A 445 -83.00 3.62 27.09
C GLN A 445 -83.37 2.28 27.75
N ALA A 446 -83.18 1.15 27.05
CA ALA A 446 -83.50 -0.17 27.60
C ALA A 446 -82.67 -0.50 28.85
N ARG A 447 -81.41 -0.03 28.90
CA ARG A 447 -80.57 -0.14 30.10
C ARG A 447 -81.10 0.70 31.26
N ALA A 448 -81.45 1.96 30.99
CA ALA A 448 -82.03 2.85 32.00
C ALA A 448 -83.36 2.30 32.56
N GLU A 449 -84.23 1.77 31.71
CA GLU A 449 -85.48 1.11 32.12
C GLU A 449 -85.22 -0.15 32.96
N ALA A 450 -84.25 -0.99 32.59
CA ALA A 450 -83.88 -2.18 33.35
C ALA A 450 -83.29 -1.82 34.74
N GLU A 451 -82.47 -0.77 34.83
CA GLU A 451 -81.92 -0.27 36.10
C GLU A 451 -83.02 0.37 36.97
N ALA A 452 -83.92 1.17 36.37
CA ALA A 452 -85.05 1.79 37.04
C ALA A 452 -86.06 0.77 37.59
N LEU A 453 -86.22 -0.38 36.93
CA LEU A 453 -87.10 -1.47 37.38
C LEU A 453 -86.47 -2.30 38.51
N ALA A 454 -85.16 -2.53 38.45
CA ALA A 454 -84.46 -3.45 39.35
C ALA A 454 -84.42 -2.97 40.82
N GLY A 455 -84.19 -1.68 41.06
CA GLY A 455 -84.06 -1.12 42.41
C GLY A 455 -85.36 -1.17 43.24
N PRO A 456 -86.47 -0.60 42.74
CA PRO A 456 -87.77 -0.64 43.43
C PRO A 456 -88.28 -2.06 43.66
N LEU A 457 -88.12 -2.96 42.68
CA LEU A 457 -88.54 -4.37 42.81
C LEU A 457 -87.69 -5.13 43.85
N ALA A 458 -86.37 -4.92 43.90
CA ALA A 458 -85.52 -5.51 44.93
C ALA A 458 -85.90 -5.00 46.34
N THR A 459 -86.21 -3.71 46.44
CA THR A 459 -86.67 -3.10 47.69
C THR A 459 -88.01 -3.68 48.14
N LEU A 460 -88.98 -3.80 47.21
CA LEU A 460 -90.28 -4.44 47.46
C LEU A 460 -90.14 -5.91 47.87
N GLN A 461 -89.22 -6.66 47.24
CA GLN A 461 -88.92 -8.05 47.64
C GLN A 461 -88.34 -8.14 49.05
N SER A 462 -87.43 -7.24 49.41
CA SER A 462 -86.85 -7.19 50.76
C SER A 462 -87.89 -6.83 51.83
N ALA A 463 -88.75 -5.84 51.53
CA ALA A 463 -89.82 -5.41 52.41
C ALA A 463 -90.89 -6.52 52.57
N GLY A 464 -91.29 -7.16 51.47
CA GLY A 464 -92.24 -8.27 51.50
C GLY A 464 -91.72 -9.50 52.26
N ARG A 465 -90.42 -9.83 52.15
CA ARG A 465 -89.79 -10.88 52.95
C ARG A 465 -89.69 -10.50 54.43
N SER A 466 -89.32 -9.26 54.75
CA SER A 466 -89.30 -8.76 56.12
C SER A 466 -90.67 -8.87 56.80
N VAL A 467 -91.76 -8.65 56.06
CA VAL A 467 -93.13 -8.84 56.55
C VAL A 467 -93.43 -10.32 56.84
N ILE A 468 -92.97 -11.24 55.99
CA ILE A 468 -93.11 -12.70 56.21
C ILE A 468 -92.31 -13.16 57.45
N ASP A 469 -91.08 -12.66 57.62
CA ASP A 469 -90.15 -13.11 58.67
C ASP A 469 -90.55 -12.67 60.08
N HIS A 470 -91.29 -11.56 60.22
CA HIS A 470 -91.67 -10.97 61.52
C HIS A 470 -93.06 -11.40 62.04
N GLN A 471 -93.77 -12.32 61.38
CA GLN A 471 -95.10 -12.77 61.84
C GLN A 471 -95.07 -14.01 62.74
N HIS A 472 -95.94 -14.02 63.75
CA HIS A 472 -96.13 -15.12 64.69
C HIS A 472 -97.24 -16.09 64.24
N ASP A 473 -97.24 -17.34 64.71
CA ASP A 473 -98.13 -18.42 64.21
C ASP A 473 -99.65 -18.18 64.37
N GLY A 474 -100.05 -17.17 65.15
CA GLY A 474 -101.45 -16.79 65.36
C GLY A 474 -101.95 -15.62 64.51
N ASP A 475 -101.09 -14.95 63.74
CA ASP A 475 -101.47 -13.76 62.97
C ASP A 475 -102.13 -14.17 61.65
N THR A 476 -103.41 -13.83 61.49
CA THR A 476 -104.16 -14.10 60.25
C THR A 476 -104.38 -12.84 59.40
N GLU A 477 -104.17 -11.66 59.97
CA GLU A 477 -104.31 -10.36 59.27
C GLU A 477 -102.99 -9.87 58.66
N CYS A 478 -103.09 -9.30 57.45
CA CYS A 478 -101.96 -8.67 56.78
C CYS A 478 -101.63 -7.31 57.43
N PRO A 479 -100.38 -7.06 57.86
CA PRO A 479 -100.02 -5.85 58.60
C PRO A 479 -99.96 -4.58 57.73
N LEU A 480 -100.07 -4.72 56.40
CA LEU A 480 -100.07 -3.60 55.46
C LEU A 480 -101.49 -3.16 55.06
N CYS A 481 -102.43 -4.09 54.93
CA CYS A 481 -103.78 -3.80 54.43
C CYS A 481 -104.93 -4.25 55.34
N GLY A 482 -104.64 -4.94 56.45
CA GLY A 482 -105.65 -5.43 57.40
C GLY A 482 -106.53 -6.56 56.88
N HIS A 483 -106.19 -7.17 55.73
CA HIS A 483 -106.95 -8.30 55.20
C HIS A 483 -106.68 -9.57 56.00
N ASP A 484 -107.73 -10.23 56.50
CA ASP A 484 -107.66 -11.53 57.18
C ASP A 484 -107.57 -12.67 56.16
N TRP A 485 -106.40 -13.30 56.09
CA TRP A 485 -106.09 -14.42 55.22
C TRP A 485 -106.48 -15.78 55.82
N GLN A 486 -107.16 -15.79 56.96
CA GLN A 486 -107.66 -16.99 57.66
C GLN A 486 -106.58 -18.03 57.99
N GLY A 487 -105.30 -17.63 57.93
CA GLY A 487 -104.15 -18.46 58.30
C GLY A 487 -102.83 -17.99 57.68
N ARG A 488 -101.75 -18.08 58.46
CA ARG A 488 -100.38 -17.71 58.07
C ARG A 488 -99.95 -18.31 56.72
N ALA A 489 -100.27 -19.58 56.48
CA ALA A 489 -99.89 -20.28 55.26
C ALA A 489 -100.46 -19.63 53.98
N GLN A 490 -101.67 -19.06 54.07
CA GLN A 490 -102.33 -18.44 52.92
C GLN A 490 -101.79 -17.04 52.63
N LEU A 491 -101.46 -16.27 53.68
CA LEU A 491 -100.78 -14.97 53.56
C LEU A 491 -99.37 -15.12 52.99
N VAL A 492 -98.56 -16.03 53.53
CA VAL A 492 -97.22 -16.33 53.00
C VAL A 492 -97.30 -16.75 51.54
N ALA A 493 -98.21 -17.66 51.18
CA ALA A 493 -98.41 -18.09 49.80
C ALA A 493 -98.91 -16.98 48.86
N ALA A 494 -99.61 -15.95 49.35
CA ALA A 494 -100.05 -14.80 48.55
C ALA A 494 -98.93 -13.76 48.34
N VAL A 495 -98.15 -13.46 49.38
CA VAL A 495 -96.98 -12.59 49.30
C VAL A 495 -95.90 -13.24 48.43
N GLU A 496 -95.58 -14.52 48.65
CA GLU A 496 -94.62 -15.26 47.82
C GLU A 496 -95.05 -15.34 46.36
N ARG A 497 -96.35 -15.56 46.06
CA ARG A 497 -96.86 -15.49 44.67
C ARG A 497 -96.57 -14.14 44.04
N THR A 498 -96.82 -13.05 44.76
CA THR A 498 -96.60 -11.69 44.26
C THR A 498 -95.10 -11.39 44.08
N LEU A 499 -94.26 -11.84 45.02
CA LEU A 499 -92.81 -11.65 44.96
C LEU A 499 -92.10 -12.56 43.93
N SER A 500 -92.74 -13.66 43.52
CA SER A 500 -92.19 -14.63 42.56
C SER A 500 -92.13 -14.12 41.11
N ALA A 501 -92.94 -13.11 40.77
CA ALA A 501 -92.97 -12.50 39.44
C ALA A 501 -91.82 -11.49 39.19
N ALA A 502 -91.30 -10.85 40.24
CA ALA A 502 -90.30 -9.78 40.13
C ALA A 502 -88.96 -10.21 39.50
N PRO A 503 -88.36 -11.39 39.79
CA PRO A 503 -87.13 -11.84 39.14
C PRO A 503 -87.30 -12.04 37.63
N ALA A 504 -88.45 -12.55 37.19
CA ALA A 504 -88.75 -12.74 35.77
C ALA A 504 -88.88 -11.40 35.02
N MET A 505 -89.48 -10.39 35.64
CA MET A 505 -89.59 -9.04 35.07
C MET A 505 -88.22 -8.35 34.93
N VAL A 506 -87.36 -8.42 35.95
CA VAL A 506 -85.99 -7.88 35.89
C VAL A 506 -85.14 -8.65 34.87
N ALA A 507 -85.28 -9.98 34.80
CA ALA A 507 -84.59 -10.80 33.81
C ALA A 507 -85.02 -10.47 32.37
N ALA A 508 -86.32 -10.24 32.13
CA ALA A 508 -86.84 -9.82 30.83
C ALA A 508 -86.30 -8.44 30.42
N ALA A 509 -86.31 -7.46 31.33
CA ALA A 509 -85.77 -6.12 31.07
C ALA A 509 -84.26 -6.13 30.80
N ARG A 510 -83.49 -6.94 31.55
CA ARG A 510 -82.05 -7.14 31.30
C ARG A 510 -81.78 -7.85 29.98
N THR A 511 -82.60 -8.82 29.60
CA THR A 511 -82.51 -9.49 28.29
C THR A 511 -82.76 -8.50 27.15
N LEU A 512 -83.77 -7.64 27.30
CA LEU A 512 -84.07 -6.58 26.32
C LEU A 512 -82.90 -5.59 26.20
N ALA A 513 -82.33 -5.13 27.33
CA ALA A 513 -81.17 -4.26 27.35
C ALA A 513 -79.93 -4.91 26.71
N SER A 514 -79.69 -6.21 26.98
CA SER A 514 -78.59 -6.96 26.35
C SER A 514 -78.80 -7.15 24.85
N SER A 515 -80.04 -7.36 24.40
CA SER A 515 -80.38 -7.47 22.97
C SER A 515 -80.14 -6.13 22.26
N ALA A 516 -80.61 -5.02 22.85
CA ALA A 516 -80.41 -3.67 22.32
C ALA A 516 -78.92 -3.28 22.29
N ALA A 517 -78.14 -3.67 23.29
CA ALA A 517 -76.68 -3.47 23.30
C ALA A 517 -75.98 -4.26 22.17
N SER A 518 -76.36 -5.51 21.95
CA SER A 518 -75.83 -6.32 20.84
C SER A 518 -76.18 -5.71 19.47
N ALA A 519 -77.40 -5.17 19.32
CA ALA A 519 -77.83 -4.48 18.10
C ALA A 519 -77.03 -3.19 17.85
N ALA A 520 -76.78 -2.39 18.90
CA ALA A 520 -75.95 -1.19 18.80
C ALA A 520 -74.50 -1.51 18.40
N ILE A 521 -73.90 -2.56 18.98
CA ILE A 521 -72.55 -3.03 18.60
C ILE A 521 -72.52 -3.45 17.13
N ALA A 522 -73.53 -4.21 16.67
CA ALA A 522 -73.61 -4.66 15.27
C ALA A 522 -73.76 -3.48 14.29
N ALA A 523 -74.62 -2.51 14.60
CA ALA A 523 -74.82 -1.32 13.77
C ALA A 523 -73.57 -0.44 13.71
N ARG A 524 -72.89 -0.22 14.84
CA ARG A 524 -71.62 0.52 14.89
C ARG A 524 -70.51 -0.19 14.11
N LYS A 525 -70.46 -1.52 14.19
CA LYS A 525 -69.53 -2.34 13.40
C LYS A 525 -69.79 -2.15 11.89
N ALA A 526 -71.04 -2.20 11.44
CA ALA A 526 -71.38 -2.00 10.03
C ALA A 526 -70.93 -0.62 9.49
N VAL A 527 -71.08 0.45 10.29
CA VAL A 527 -70.56 1.79 9.93
C VAL A 527 -69.03 1.80 9.85
N THR A 528 -68.36 1.15 10.80
CA THR A 528 -66.89 1.08 10.85
C THR A 528 -66.34 0.31 9.65
N ASP A 529 -66.94 -0.85 9.33
CA ASP A 529 -66.56 -1.68 8.19
C ASP A 529 -66.72 -0.90 6.87
N ALA A 530 -67.83 -0.16 6.70
CA ALA A 530 -68.08 0.67 5.52
C ALA A 530 -67.08 1.83 5.36
N ILE A 531 -66.73 2.52 6.45
CA ILE A 531 -65.70 3.58 6.45
C ILE A 531 -64.32 3.00 6.14
N GLN A 532 -64.01 1.82 6.70
CA GLN A 532 -62.75 1.14 6.46
C GLN A 532 -62.58 0.79 4.98
N ILE A 533 -63.61 0.26 4.33
CA ILE A 533 -63.60 -0.05 2.89
C ILE A 533 -63.37 1.23 2.06
N GLN A 534 -64.06 2.34 2.34
CA GLN A 534 -63.82 3.62 1.65
C GLN A 534 -62.37 4.12 1.82
N SER A 535 -61.81 3.99 3.03
CA SER A 535 -60.43 4.39 3.30
C SER A 535 -59.40 3.53 2.56
N GLN A 536 -59.69 2.24 2.37
CA GLN A 536 -58.85 1.32 1.61
C GLN A 536 -58.81 1.69 0.13
N VAL A 537 -59.96 2.01 -0.48
CA VAL A 537 -60.01 2.48 -1.88
C VAL A 537 -59.22 3.79 -2.05
N ALA A 538 -59.41 4.77 -1.16
CA ALA A 538 -58.66 6.03 -1.21
C ALA A 538 -57.14 5.86 -1.02
N THR A 539 -56.72 4.79 -0.35
CA THR A 539 -55.30 4.44 -0.21
C THR A 539 -54.76 3.82 -1.49
N LEU A 540 -55.48 2.86 -2.07
CA LEU A 540 -55.12 2.25 -3.36
C LEU A 540 -55.09 3.27 -4.50
N ASP A 541 -55.99 4.26 -4.51
CA ASP A 541 -55.99 5.34 -5.50
C ASP A 541 -54.73 6.22 -5.39
N ARG A 542 -54.29 6.53 -4.16
CA ARG A 542 -53.03 7.28 -3.92
C ARG A 542 -51.80 6.48 -4.35
N GLU A 543 -51.78 5.18 -4.05
CA GLU A 543 -50.70 4.27 -4.48
C GLU A 543 -50.63 4.19 -6.01
N SER A 544 -51.77 4.11 -6.70
CA SER A 544 -51.83 4.11 -8.17
C SER A 544 -51.28 5.43 -8.75
N GLN A 545 -51.67 6.59 -8.20
CA GLN A 545 -51.19 7.89 -8.68
C GLN A 545 -49.69 8.07 -8.47
N ASP A 546 -49.15 7.57 -7.36
CA ASP A 546 -47.72 7.59 -7.10
C ASP A 546 -46.93 6.68 -8.06
N LEU A 547 -47.48 5.49 -8.34
CA LEU A 547 -46.92 4.57 -9.32
C LEU A 547 -46.92 5.16 -10.74
N GLU A 548 -48.01 5.81 -11.16
CA GLU A 548 -48.13 6.46 -12.47
C GLU A 548 -47.07 7.57 -12.64
N ARG A 549 -46.87 8.42 -11.62
CA ARG A 549 -45.84 9.49 -11.66
C ARG A 549 -44.43 8.95 -11.81
N ARG A 550 -44.10 7.88 -11.07
CA ARG A 550 -42.79 7.22 -11.19
C ARG A 550 -42.62 6.57 -12.56
N LEU A 551 -43.69 5.97 -13.11
CA LEU A 551 -43.66 5.31 -14.41
C LEU A 551 -43.44 6.32 -15.54
N ASP A 552 -44.04 7.50 -15.46
CA ASP A 552 -43.85 8.56 -16.44
C ASP A 552 -42.42 9.14 -16.41
N ALA A 553 -41.81 9.26 -15.22
CA ALA A 553 -40.42 9.69 -15.09
C ALA A 553 -39.45 8.69 -15.77
N ASP A 554 -39.62 7.39 -15.55
CA ASP A 554 -38.78 6.38 -16.20
C ASP A 554 -39.07 6.27 -17.71
N ARG A 555 -40.31 6.52 -18.17
CA ARG A 555 -40.65 6.58 -19.61
C ARG A 555 -39.98 7.75 -20.32
N GLN A 556 -39.83 8.90 -19.66
CA GLN A 556 -39.13 10.05 -20.25
C GLN A 556 -37.67 9.72 -20.62
N LEU A 557 -37.01 8.85 -19.84
CA LEU A 557 -35.65 8.38 -20.15
C LEU A 557 -35.60 7.58 -21.46
N LEU A 558 -36.61 6.75 -21.72
CA LEU A 558 -36.72 6.01 -22.99
C LEU A 558 -37.05 6.94 -24.16
N THR A 559 -37.96 7.90 -23.96
CA THR A 559 -38.34 8.88 -24.98
C THR A 559 -37.16 9.76 -25.38
N ALA A 560 -36.29 10.15 -24.45
CA ALA A 560 -35.07 10.92 -24.75
C ALA A 560 -34.06 10.18 -25.66
N LEU A 561 -34.21 8.85 -25.79
CA LEU A 561 -33.40 8.01 -26.66
C LEU A 561 -34.14 7.56 -27.93
N ASP A 562 -35.39 8.01 -28.13
CA ASP A 562 -36.31 7.49 -29.15
C ASP A 562 -36.51 5.96 -29.05
N ALA A 563 -36.36 5.40 -27.84
CA ALA A 563 -36.50 3.98 -27.59
C ALA A 563 -37.99 3.58 -27.52
N PRO A 564 -38.37 2.39 -28.06
CA PRO A 564 -39.72 1.87 -27.91
C PRO A 564 -40.14 1.77 -26.43
N LEU A 565 -41.36 2.23 -26.10
CA LEU A 565 -41.85 2.24 -24.72
C LEU A 565 -42.30 0.85 -24.21
N SER A 566 -42.56 -0.10 -25.11
CA SER A 566 -43.07 -1.44 -24.77
C SER A 566 -42.62 -2.49 -25.78
N GLY A 567 -42.53 -3.75 -25.33
CA GLY A 567 -42.31 -4.93 -26.19
C GLY A 567 -40.87 -5.43 -26.23
N SER A 568 -40.66 -6.56 -26.90
CA SER A 568 -39.35 -7.21 -27.06
C SER A 568 -38.34 -6.36 -27.85
N ASP A 569 -38.83 -5.40 -28.63
CA ASP A 569 -37.99 -4.54 -29.49
C ASP A 569 -37.23 -3.47 -28.69
N ARG A 570 -37.70 -3.10 -27.50
CA ARG A 570 -37.03 -2.12 -26.63
C ARG A 570 -35.64 -2.60 -26.22
N ARG A 571 -35.54 -3.83 -25.73
CA ARG A 571 -34.25 -4.41 -25.31
C ARG A 571 -33.26 -4.45 -26.46
N ARG A 572 -33.74 -4.93 -27.61
CA ARG A 572 -32.95 -5.00 -28.85
C ARG A 572 -32.45 -3.62 -29.29
N PHE A 573 -33.28 -2.58 -29.19
CA PHE A 573 -32.91 -1.20 -29.50
C PHE A 573 -31.83 -0.66 -28.56
N LEU A 574 -32.00 -0.85 -27.25
CA LEU A 574 -31.04 -0.37 -26.25
C LEU A 574 -29.69 -1.08 -26.37
N ASP A 575 -29.70 -2.41 -26.55
CA ASP A 575 -28.48 -3.18 -26.77
C ASP A 575 -27.78 -2.70 -28.06
N TRP A 576 -28.51 -2.45 -29.15
CA TRP A 576 -27.93 -1.92 -30.39
C TRP A 576 -27.32 -0.53 -30.21
N ALA A 577 -28.01 0.37 -29.51
CA ALA A 577 -27.51 1.72 -29.22
C ALA A 577 -26.19 1.66 -28.41
N GLU A 578 -26.05 0.68 -27.51
CA GLU A 578 -24.80 0.48 -26.76
C GLU A 578 -23.68 0.01 -27.67
N ARG A 579 -23.95 -1.03 -28.49
CA ARG A 579 -22.96 -1.55 -29.45
C ARG A 579 -22.52 -0.52 -30.47
N ARG A 580 -23.41 0.38 -30.93
CA ARG A 580 -23.05 1.50 -31.81
C ARG A 580 -22.07 2.49 -31.18
N LEU A 581 -22.27 2.83 -29.91
CA LEU A 581 -21.34 3.72 -29.19
C LEU A 581 -19.97 3.07 -28.99
N ASP A 582 -19.94 1.78 -28.64
CA ASP A 582 -18.69 1.03 -28.49
C ASP A 582 -17.93 0.89 -29.82
N LEU A 583 -18.66 0.60 -30.90
CA LEU A 583 -18.13 0.57 -32.26
C LEU A 583 -17.61 1.95 -32.68
N GLY A 584 -18.34 3.02 -32.38
CA GLY A 584 -17.94 4.40 -32.68
C GLY A 584 -16.66 4.83 -31.97
N ASP A 585 -16.49 4.46 -30.70
CA ASP A 585 -15.24 4.70 -29.97
C ASP A 585 -14.06 3.94 -30.58
N ALA A 586 -14.26 2.66 -30.91
CA ALA A 586 -13.21 1.83 -31.46
C ALA A 586 -12.77 2.28 -32.86
N LEU A 587 -13.72 2.67 -33.72
CA LEU A 587 -13.45 3.24 -35.04
C LEU A 587 -12.73 4.59 -34.94
N ALA A 588 -13.16 5.48 -34.04
CA ALA A 588 -12.51 6.77 -33.83
C ALA A 588 -11.06 6.61 -33.35
N ALA A 589 -10.82 5.69 -32.41
CA ALA A 589 -9.49 5.39 -31.90
C ALA A 589 -8.58 4.74 -32.96
N LEU A 590 -9.12 3.85 -33.80
CA LEU A 590 -8.38 3.26 -34.91
C LEU A 590 -8.01 4.31 -35.96
N SER A 591 -8.94 5.21 -36.32
CA SER A 591 -8.67 6.30 -37.25
C SER A 591 -7.60 7.25 -36.72
N ALA A 592 -7.63 7.58 -35.42
CA ALA A 592 -6.62 8.43 -34.79
C ALA A 592 -5.23 7.78 -34.84
N ALA A 593 -5.12 6.49 -34.47
CA ALA A 593 -3.87 5.75 -34.53
C ALA A 593 -3.34 5.62 -35.97
N GLN A 594 -4.23 5.47 -36.95
CA GLN A 594 -3.85 5.43 -38.36
C GLN A 594 -3.22 6.75 -38.82
N THR A 595 -3.79 7.89 -38.44
CA THR A 595 -3.25 9.22 -38.77
C THR A 595 -1.94 9.49 -38.04
N GLU A 596 -1.85 9.18 -36.75
CA GLU A 596 -0.64 9.40 -35.94
C GLU A 596 0.58 8.63 -36.48
N HIS A 597 0.37 7.38 -36.87
CA HIS A 597 1.45 6.49 -37.29
C HIS A 597 1.62 6.37 -38.81
N GLN A 598 0.91 7.19 -39.59
CA GLN A 598 0.91 7.15 -41.05
C GLN A 598 2.33 7.27 -41.64
N SER A 599 3.12 8.22 -41.14
CA SER A 599 4.46 8.53 -41.66
C SER A 599 5.52 7.45 -41.39
N ILE A 600 5.34 6.63 -40.35
CA ILE A 600 6.31 5.59 -40.00
C ILE A 600 5.94 4.25 -40.65
N VAL A 601 4.65 3.92 -40.70
CA VAL A 601 4.11 2.66 -41.25
C VAL A 601 4.08 2.70 -42.79
N SER A 602 3.68 3.82 -43.38
CA SER A 602 3.57 3.98 -44.83
C SER A 602 4.72 4.83 -45.38
N ALA A 603 5.41 4.31 -46.39
CA ALA A 603 6.55 5.00 -47.01
C ALA A 603 6.11 6.27 -47.77
N ASP A 604 4.99 6.18 -48.48
CA ASP A 604 4.45 7.25 -49.32
C ASP A 604 3.50 8.18 -48.55
N GLY A 605 3.35 7.94 -47.24
CA GLY A 605 2.39 8.65 -46.41
C GLY A 605 0.93 8.33 -46.78
N GLU A 606 0.66 7.27 -47.54
CA GLU A 606 -0.70 6.82 -47.84
C GLU A 606 -1.34 6.10 -46.64
N ARG A 607 -2.69 6.05 -46.63
CA ARG A 607 -3.42 5.27 -45.63
C ARG A 607 -3.12 3.78 -45.79
N PHE A 608 -2.65 3.14 -44.72
CA PHE A 608 -2.31 1.71 -44.72
C PHE A 608 -3.47 0.77 -44.37
N LEU A 609 -4.58 1.29 -43.84
CA LEU A 609 -5.86 0.59 -43.73
C LEU A 609 -6.83 1.20 -44.75
N ASP A 610 -7.21 0.40 -45.73
CA ASP A 610 -8.15 0.80 -46.77
C ASP A 610 -9.59 0.73 -46.22
N PRO A 611 -10.35 1.84 -46.26
CA PRO A 611 -11.72 1.85 -45.76
C PRO A 611 -12.68 0.93 -46.53
N ALA A 612 -12.37 0.58 -47.78
CA ALA A 612 -13.19 -0.29 -48.62
C ALA A 612 -12.90 -1.78 -48.42
N LEU A 613 -11.81 -2.14 -47.72
CA LEU A 613 -11.43 -3.54 -47.52
C LEU A 613 -12.38 -4.21 -46.50
N PRO A 614 -12.77 -5.48 -46.73
CA PRO A 614 -13.48 -6.27 -45.72
C PRO A 614 -12.71 -6.32 -44.39
N ILE A 615 -13.42 -6.19 -43.27
CA ILE A 615 -12.78 -6.16 -41.95
C ILE A 615 -11.98 -7.42 -41.62
N ALA A 616 -12.37 -8.57 -42.21
CA ALA A 616 -11.68 -9.85 -42.05
C ALA A 616 -10.25 -9.82 -42.61
N ASP A 617 -10.01 -9.01 -43.66
CA ASP A 617 -8.73 -8.96 -44.37
C ASP A 617 -7.80 -7.88 -43.81
N LEU A 618 -8.31 -6.95 -42.99
CA LEU A 618 -7.53 -5.84 -42.43
C LEU A 618 -6.30 -6.30 -41.64
N ARG A 619 -6.44 -7.38 -40.85
CA ARG A 619 -5.33 -7.92 -40.05
C ARG A 619 -4.20 -8.39 -40.96
N GLY A 620 -4.53 -9.13 -42.02
CA GLY A 620 -3.56 -9.61 -43.01
C GLY A 620 -2.90 -8.46 -43.76
N ARG A 621 -3.69 -7.47 -44.19
CA ARG A 621 -3.17 -6.30 -44.92
C ARG A 621 -2.24 -5.43 -44.08
N LEU A 622 -2.58 -5.20 -42.81
CA LEU A 622 -1.73 -4.47 -41.88
C LEU A 622 -0.40 -5.22 -41.66
N ALA A 623 -0.46 -6.53 -41.40
CA ALA A 623 0.73 -7.35 -41.19
C ALA A 623 1.66 -7.32 -42.42
N GLN A 624 1.10 -7.42 -43.64
CA GLN A 624 1.88 -7.28 -44.88
C GLN A 624 2.55 -5.90 -45.01
N THR A 625 1.82 -4.83 -44.69
CA THR A 625 2.33 -3.46 -44.79
C THR A 625 3.47 -3.22 -43.80
N ILE A 626 3.28 -3.63 -42.54
CA ILE A 626 4.32 -3.52 -41.49
C ILE A 626 5.54 -4.36 -41.85
N LEU A 627 5.34 -5.59 -42.33
CA LEU A 627 6.46 -6.46 -42.73
C LEU A 627 7.26 -5.86 -43.88
N GLY A 628 6.59 -5.31 -44.90
CA GLY A 628 7.24 -4.61 -46.01
C GLY A 628 8.06 -3.42 -45.50
N ARG A 629 7.48 -2.58 -44.64
CA ARG A 629 8.16 -1.42 -44.06
C ARG A 629 9.34 -1.81 -43.16
N ARG A 630 9.17 -2.84 -42.33
CA ARG A 630 10.22 -3.41 -41.48
C ARG A 630 11.41 -3.86 -42.30
N THR A 631 11.17 -4.61 -43.38
CA THR A 631 12.22 -5.09 -44.29
C THR A 631 13.06 -3.95 -44.86
N VAL A 632 12.42 -2.84 -45.25
CA VAL A 632 13.11 -1.64 -45.76
C VAL A 632 13.98 -1.01 -44.67
N LEU A 633 13.41 -0.74 -43.47
CA LEU A 633 14.14 -0.07 -42.39
C LEU A 633 15.29 -0.94 -41.83
N GLU A 634 15.07 -2.24 -41.71
CA GLU A 634 16.11 -3.20 -41.33
C GLU A 634 17.20 -3.30 -42.40
N GLY A 635 16.83 -3.20 -43.68
CA GLY A 635 17.78 -3.09 -44.79
C GLY A 635 18.68 -1.85 -44.65
N VAL A 636 18.11 -0.69 -44.35
CA VAL A 636 18.86 0.55 -44.09
C VAL A 636 19.79 0.39 -42.88
N LEU A 637 19.28 -0.16 -41.78
CA LEU A 637 20.08 -0.41 -40.56
C LEU A 637 21.23 -1.38 -40.83
N ARG A 638 21.01 -2.43 -41.62
CA ARG A 638 22.03 -3.39 -42.03
C ARG A 638 23.13 -2.70 -42.82
N THR A 639 22.78 -1.92 -43.85
CA THR A 639 23.76 -1.16 -44.65
C THR A 639 24.57 -0.20 -43.78
N ALA A 640 23.93 0.48 -42.82
CA ALA A 640 24.62 1.37 -41.89
C ALA A 640 25.61 0.62 -40.99
N ARG A 641 25.22 -0.56 -40.46
CA ARG A 641 26.09 -1.43 -39.65
C ARG A 641 27.26 -1.98 -40.46
N GLU A 642 27.05 -2.38 -41.71
CA GLU A 642 28.12 -2.80 -42.62
C GLU A 642 29.08 -1.64 -42.92
N GLY A 643 28.58 -0.41 -43.05
CA GLY A 643 29.39 0.81 -43.16
C GLY A 643 30.27 1.03 -41.93
N LEU A 644 29.70 0.91 -40.73
CA LEU A 644 30.44 1.00 -39.47
C LEU A 644 31.51 -0.10 -39.35
N GLY A 645 31.17 -1.34 -39.68
CA GLY A 645 32.11 -2.46 -39.67
C GLY A 645 33.30 -2.23 -40.60
N ARG A 646 33.07 -1.68 -41.79
CA ARG A 646 34.15 -1.29 -42.72
C ARG A 646 35.04 -0.19 -42.13
N ALA A 647 34.46 0.86 -41.56
CA ALA A 647 35.21 1.95 -40.94
C ALA A 647 36.08 1.45 -39.76
N GLN A 648 35.53 0.54 -38.93
CA GLN A 648 36.27 -0.07 -37.82
C GLN A 648 37.42 -0.97 -38.31
N ALA A 649 37.21 -1.74 -39.38
CA ALA A 649 38.27 -2.54 -39.99
C ALA A 649 39.40 -1.66 -40.54
N THR A 650 39.08 -0.57 -41.24
CA THR A 650 40.07 0.41 -41.70
C THR A 650 40.83 1.06 -40.55
N LEU A 651 40.15 1.42 -39.45
CA LEU A 651 40.83 1.94 -38.26
C LEU A 651 41.81 0.93 -37.67
N ALA A 652 41.43 -0.35 -37.57
CA ALA A 652 42.30 -1.42 -37.07
C ALA A 652 43.55 -1.62 -37.96
N GLU A 653 43.38 -1.55 -39.28
CA GLU A 653 44.47 -1.56 -40.25
C GLU A 653 45.42 -0.36 -40.02
N LYS A 654 44.89 0.86 -39.93
CA LYS A 654 45.70 2.08 -39.72
C LYS A 654 46.42 2.10 -38.38
N VAL A 655 45.81 1.57 -37.31
CA VAL A 655 46.48 1.36 -36.02
C VAL A 655 47.68 0.42 -36.18
N THR A 656 47.53 -0.67 -36.93
CA THR A 656 48.62 -1.63 -37.18
C THR A 656 49.76 -0.98 -37.97
N VAL A 657 49.44 -0.19 -39.00
CA VAL A 657 50.43 0.58 -39.76
C VAL A 657 51.17 1.59 -38.88
N GLU A 658 50.46 2.35 -38.04
CA GLU A 658 51.07 3.29 -37.08
C GLU A 658 52.05 2.56 -36.16
N THR A 659 51.66 1.41 -35.58
CA THR A 659 52.54 0.64 -34.69
C THR A 659 53.78 0.12 -35.41
N THR A 660 53.67 -0.25 -36.69
CA THR A 660 54.80 -0.70 -37.50
C THR A 660 55.77 0.46 -37.76
N ARG A 661 55.27 1.61 -38.22
CA ARG A 661 56.09 2.81 -38.46
C ARG A 661 56.75 3.34 -37.20
N LYS A 662 56.05 3.25 -36.05
CA LYS A 662 56.63 3.55 -34.75
C LYS A 662 57.81 2.64 -34.42
N THR A 663 57.67 1.34 -34.67
CA THR A 663 58.73 0.36 -34.42
C THR A 663 59.95 0.59 -35.31
N GLU A 664 59.75 0.96 -36.57
CA GLU A 664 60.82 1.34 -37.51
C GLU A 664 61.55 2.60 -37.05
N LEU A 665 60.82 3.67 -36.69
CA LEU A 665 61.39 4.89 -36.12
C LEU A 665 62.19 4.60 -34.83
N ASP A 666 61.62 3.80 -33.94
CA ASP A 666 62.28 3.38 -32.71
C ASP A 666 63.52 2.51 -33.00
N SER A 667 63.56 1.76 -34.11
CA SER A 667 64.77 1.04 -34.54
C SER A 667 65.86 1.98 -35.00
N VAL A 668 65.56 2.90 -35.92
CA VAL A 668 66.54 3.88 -36.44
C VAL A 668 67.07 4.76 -35.31
N ARG A 669 66.20 5.20 -34.40
CA ARG A 669 66.61 5.95 -33.20
C ARG A 669 67.48 5.13 -32.26
N ARG A 670 67.20 3.82 -32.10
CA ARG A 670 68.05 2.93 -31.31
C ARG A 670 69.44 2.76 -31.94
N ASP A 671 69.52 2.62 -33.26
CA ASP A 671 70.77 2.45 -34.00
C ASP A 671 71.59 3.76 -33.99
N GLN A 672 70.94 4.90 -34.22
CA GLN A 672 71.55 6.22 -34.06
C GLN A 672 72.04 6.44 -32.63
N ALA A 673 71.21 6.17 -31.63
CA ALA A 673 71.61 6.28 -30.23
C ALA A 673 72.72 5.28 -29.87
N ALA A 674 72.79 4.10 -30.51
CA ALA A 674 73.88 3.16 -30.32
C ALA A 674 75.19 3.68 -30.91
N ALA A 675 75.17 4.19 -32.14
CA ALA A 675 76.35 4.79 -32.79
C ALA A 675 76.81 6.07 -32.08
N GLU A 676 75.89 6.94 -31.65
CA GLU A 676 76.19 8.12 -30.83
C GLU A 676 76.74 7.74 -29.47
N ARG A 677 76.19 6.70 -28.82
CA ARG A 677 76.75 6.13 -27.60
C ARG A 677 78.13 5.54 -27.84
N GLU A 678 78.41 4.89 -28.97
CA GLU A 678 79.74 4.35 -29.29
C GLU A 678 80.75 5.48 -29.54
N ARG A 679 80.39 6.52 -30.30
CA ARG A 679 81.22 7.73 -30.48
C ARG A 679 81.47 8.46 -29.16
N ALA A 680 80.41 8.63 -28.37
CA ALA A 680 80.50 9.23 -27.04
C ALA A 680 81.34 8.36 -26.11
N THR A 681 81.22 7.04 -26.18
CA THR A 681 82.03 6.09 -25.40
C THR A 681 83.48 6.19 -25.81
N ILE A 682 83.85 6.15 -27.10
CA ILE A 682 85.24 6.33 -27.56
C ILE A 682 85.81 7.69 -27.09
N SER A 683 85.02 8.76 -27.21
CA SER A 683 85.42 10.12 -26.79
C SER A 683 85.51 10.26 -25.26
N GLN A 684 84.62 9.61 -24.53
CA GLN A 684 84.55 9.58 -23.08
C GLN A 684 85.61 8.65 -22.50
N LEU A 685 85.96 7.54 -23.14
CA LEU A 685 87.07 6.65 -22.76
C LEU A 685 88.40 7.41 -22.90
N TRP A 686 88.58 8.22 -23.95
CA TRP A 686 89.73 9.10 -24.06
C TRP A 686 89.76 10.21 -23.00
N THR A 687 88.65 10.93 -22.83
CA THR A 687 88.52 11.97 -21.80
C THR A 687 88.69 11.39 -20.39
N SER A 688 88.19 10.17 -20.18
CA SER A 688 88.32 9.40 -18.95
C SER A 688 89.78 9.03 -18.68
N ALA A 689 90.48 8.50 -19.69
CA ALA A 689 91.87 8.06 -19.61
C ALA A 689 92.85 9.23 -19.43
N ALA A 690 92.66 10.31 -20.19
CA ALA A 690 93.65 11.37 -20.37
C ALA A 690 93.24 12.74 -19.80
N GLY A 691 92.00 12.93 -19.35
CA GLY A 691 91.48 14.24 -18.93
C GLY A 691 91.25 15.17 -20.12
N GLN A 692 91.66 16.45 -20.02
CA GLN A 692 91.53 17.44 -21.09
C GLN A 692 92.70 17.45 -22.10
N VAL A 693 93.48 16.37 -22.14
CA VAL A 693 94.63 16.27 -23.05
C VAL A 693 94.13 16.01 -24.49
N PRO A 694 94.58 16.78 -25.49
CA PRO A 694 94.15 16.60 -26.87
C PRO A 694 94.58 15.23 -27.43
N TRP A 695 93.78 14.66 -28.32
CA TRP A 695 94.02 13.36 -28.94
C TRP A 695 95.29 13.38 -29.80
N THR A 696 96.28 12.56 -29.47
CA THR A 696 97.59 12.47 -30.15
C THR A 696 98.01 11.02 -30.37
N ALA A 697 98.84 10.74 -31.37
CA ALA A 697 99.22 9.39 -31.78
C ALA A 697 99.89 8.51 -30.69
N ASP A 698 100.69 9.10 -29.78
CA ASP A 698 101.49 8.35 -28.77
C ASP A 698 100.96 8.46 -27.32
N GLY A 699 99.73 8.97 -27.11
CA GLY A 699 99.23 9.31 -25.78
C GLY A 699 98.80 8.11 -24.90
N LEU A 700 98.58 6.94 -25.50
CA LEU A 700 98.00 5.76 -24.84
C LEU A 700 98.96 5.09 -23.82
N GLU A 701 100.25 4.98 -24.15
CA GLU A 701 101.19 4.16 -23.37
C GLU A 701 101.73 4.87 -22.11
N ARG A 702 101.79 6.20 -22.13
CA ARG A 702 102.23 7.03 -20.99
C ARG A 702 101.25 7.00 -19.81
N LEU A 703 99.95 6.99 -20.09
CA LEU A 703 98.90 7.03 -19.07
C LEU A 703 98.71 5.69 -18.33
N ARG A 704 99.11 4.56 -18.92
CA ARG A 704 99.05 3.23 -18.30
C ARG A 704 99.94 3.09 -17.06
N GLY A 705 101.09 3.79 -17.03
CA GLY A 705 102.03 3.74 -15.91
C GLY A 705 101.54 4.45 -14.63
N GLU A 706 100.78 5.54 -14.76
CA GLU A 706 100.31 6.37 -13.65
C GLU A 706 99.14 5.72 -12.88
N VAL A 707 98.29 4.98 -13.58
CA VAL A 707 97.06 4.38 -13.04
C VAL A 707 97.32 3.22 -12.08
N LYS A 708 98.38 2.43 -12.34
CA LYS A 708 98.74 1.24 -11.54
C LYS A 708 99.12 1.58 -10.09
N ALA A 709 99.71 2.75 -9.84
CA ALA A 709 100.13 3.18 -8.51
C ALA A 709 98.98 3.69 -7.63
N ALA A 710 97.89 4.17 -8.24
CA ALA A 710 96.75 4.76 -7.53
C ALA A 710 95.71 3.73 -7.06
N LEU A 711 95.54 2.60 -7.79
CA LEU A 711 94.59 1.53 -7.44
C LEU A 711 94.92 0.85 -6.09
N SER A 712 96.20 0.62 -5.78
CA SER A 712 96.63 -0.06 -4.55
C SER A 712 96.26 0.69 -3.25
N LYS A 713 96.08 2.02 -3.29
CA LYS A 713 95.70 2.80 -2.10
C LYS A 713 94.20 2.72 -1.81
N LEU A 714 93.37 2.61 -2.85
CA LEU A 714 91.92 2.58 -2.72
C LEU A 714 91.40 1.24 -2.21
N ASP A 715 92.16 0.16 -2.43
CA ASP A 715 91.80 -1.18 -1.95
C ASP A 715 91.83 -1.31 -0.42
N THR A 716 92.63 -0.49 0.25
CA THR A 716 92.71 -0.48 1.71
C THR A 716 91.53 0.28 2.34
N ALA A 717 90.98 1.28 1.66
CA ALA A 717 89.85 2.09 2.15
C ALA A 717 88.48 1.38 1.97
N ASP A 718 88.31 0.56 0.93
CA ASP A 718 87.04 -0.15 0.65
C ASP A 718 86.65 -1.17 1.72
N ASN A 719 87.65 -1.86 2.30
CA ASN A 719 87.41 -2.87 3.32
C ASN A 719 86.79 -2.29 4.61
N GLU A 720 87.11 -1.04 4.97
CA GLU A 720 86.54 -0.36 6.14
C GLU A 720 85.09 0.13 5.90
N VAL A 721 84.73 0.49 4.66
CA VAL A 721 83.35 0.93 4.35
C VAL A 721 82.36 -0.25 4.24
N VAL A 722 82.83 -1.42 3.81
CA VAL A 722 82.03 -2.66 3.84
C VAL A 722 81.59 -3.02 5.26
N ALA A 723 82.45 -2.81 6.26
CA ALA A 723 82.12 -3.01 7.67
C ALA A 723 81.08 -1.99 8.20
N ALA A 724 81.13 -0.73 7.73
CA ALA A 724 80.14 0.30 8.09
C ALA A 724 78.74 0.06 7.47
N ARG A 725 78.68 -0.41 6.22
CA ARG A 725 77.41 -0.71 5.49
C ARG A 725 76.59 -1.81 6.11
N ALA A 726 77.23 -2.88 6.58
CA ALA A 726 76.56 -4.00 7.23
C ALA A 726 75.82 -3.56 8.50
N SER A 727 76.37 -2.58 9.22
CA SER A 727 75.78 -2.05 10.46
C SER A 727 74.61 -1.07 10.18
N TRP A 728 74.68 -0.24 9.13
CA TRP A 728 73.59 0.67 8.73
C TRP A 728 72.36 -0.03 8.13
N ALA A 729 72.54 -1.15 7.42
CA ALA A 729 71.43 -1.92 6.85
C ALA A 729 70.46 -2.45 7.91
N VAL A 730 70.95 -2.71 9.12
CA VAL A 730 70.13 -3.07 10.30
C VAL A 730 69.32 -1.85 10.76
N GLU A 731 69.91 -0.65 10.82
CA GLU A 731 69.23 0.61 11.20
C GLU A 731 68.15 1.05 10.19
N ALA A 732 68.36 0.85 8.89
CA ALA A 732 67.38 1.16 7.85
C ALA A 732 66.13 0.24 7.90
N LYS A 733 66.32 -1.05 8.21
CA LYS A 733 65.21 -2.00 8.44
C LYS A 733 64.40 -1.63 9.69
N HIS A 734 65.05 -1.15 10.76
CA HIS A 734 64.37 -0.59 11.93
C HIS A 734 63.47 0.62 11.56
N THR A 735 63.95 1.51 10.69
CA THR A 735 63.18 2.69 10.24
C THR A 735 61.96 2.32 9.39
N LYS A 736 62.10 1.35 8.47
CA LYS A 736 60.97 0.85 7.66
C LYS A 736 59.91 0.14 8.52
N LEU A 737 60.34 -0.64 9.51
CA LEU A 737 59.44 -1.27 10.47
C LEU A 737 58.65 -0.21 11.25
N ALA A 738 59.32 0.85 11.73
CA ALA A 738 58.67 1.95 12.44
C ALA A 738 57.59 2.66 11.59
N LYS A 739 57.81 2.82 10.28
CA LYS A 739 56.82 3.41 9.36
C LYS A 739 55.59 2.51 9.16
N ILE A 740 55.79 1.21 8.93
CA ILE A 740 54.67 0.26 8.78
C ILE A 740 53.87 0.16 10.08
N GLU A 741 54.54 0.19 11.24
CA GLU A 741 53.89 0.24 12.55
C GLU A 741 53.07 1.54 12.75
N ALA A 742 53.60 2.68 12.29
CA ALA A 742 52.89 3.96 12.32
C ALA A 742 51.64 3.97 11.42
N ASP A 743 51.67 3.32 10.25
CA ASP A 743 50.52 3.20 9.34
C ASP A 743 49.50 2.13 9.80
N LEU A 744 49.97 1.09 10.49
CA LEU A 744 49.13 0.02 11.04
C LEU A 744 48.27 0.51 12.23
N ALA A 745 48.79 1.43 13.03
CA ALA A 745 48.09 2.00 14.19
C ALA A 745 46.72 2.65 13.86
N PRO A 746 46.61 3.60 12.91
CA PRO A 746 45.32 4.23 12.57
C PRO A 746 44.34 3.25 11.89
N ILE A 747 44.83 2.32 11.07
CA ILE A 747 43.98 1.29 10.43
C ILE A 747 43.41 0.34 11.48
N THR A 748 44.24 -0.09 12.44
CA THR A 748 43.83 -0.95 13.54
C THR A 748 42.84 -0.24 14.46
N ALA A 749 43.08 1.03 14.80
CA ALA A 749 42.16 1.84 15.58
C ALA A 749 40.81 2.03 14.88
N LYS A 750 40.81 2.29 13.56
CA LYS A 750 39.59 2.43 12.75
C LYS A 750 38.80 1.12 12.67
N HIS A 751 39.48 0.00 12.42
CA HIS A 751 38.86 -1.33 12.44
C HIS A 751 38.27 -1.63 13.83
N ALA A 752 39.00 -1.40 14.91
CA ALA A 752 38.53 -1.62 16.27
C ALA A 752 37.28 -0.78 16.59
N ARG A 753 37.24 0.50 16.19
CA ARG A 753 36.08 1.38 16.39
C ARG A 753 34.85 0.89 15.62
N LEU A 754 35.00 0.54 14.34
CA LEU A 754 33.90 0.05 13.51
C LEU A 754 33.43 -1.34 13.99
N LYS A 755 34.35 -2.21 14.39
CA LYS A 755 34.04 -3.53 14.95
C LYS A 755 33.29 -3.39 16.27
N ALA A 756 33.75 -2.52 17.17
CA ALA A 756 33.02 -2.22 18.41
C ALA A 756 31.61 -1.67 18.14
N SER A 757 31.46 -0.85 17.10
CA SER A 757 30.14 -0.34 16.68
C SER A 757 29.23 -1.45 16.14
N SER A 758 29.77 -2.37 15.34
CA SER A 758 29.06 -3.58 14.89
C SER A 758 28.66 -4.46 16.06
N ASP A 759 29.55 -4.67 17.02
CA ASP A 759 29.31 -5.51 18.20
C ASP A 759 28.26 -4.91 19.15
N VAL A 760 28.23 -3.58 19.26
CA VAL A 760 27.14 -2.87 19.95
C VAL A 760 25.83 -3.07 19.18
N ALA A 761 25.82 -2.90 17.86
CA ALA A 761 24.63 -3.09 17.04
C ALA A 761 24.10 -4.54 17.09
N GLU A 762 24.97 -5.54 17.08
CA GLU A 762 24.61 -6.96 17.25
C GLU A 762 24.01 -7.23 18.63
N ARG A 763 24.61 -6.68 19.69
CA ARG A 763 24.05 -6.78 21.05
C ARG A 763 22.69 -6.08 21.16
N LEU A 764 22.54 -4.91 20.54
CA LEU A 764 21.27 -4.18 20.50
C LEU A 764 20.22 -4.96 19.72
N GLN A 765 20.56 -5.49 18.54
CA GLN A 765 19.66 -6.32 17.75
C GLN A 765 19.17 -7.52 18.56
N LYS A 766 20.09 -8.21 19.24
CA LYS A 766 19.76 -9.34 20.11
C LYS A 766 18.87 -8.90 21.28
N ALA A 767 19.21 -7.83 21.98
CA ALA A 767 18.41 -7.31 23.10
C ALA A 767 17.02 -6.85 22.66
N PHE A 768 16.88 -6.19 21.50
CA PHE A 768 15.58 -5.82 20.95
C PHE A 768 14.76 -7.04 20.55
N ARG A 769 15.37 -8.06 19.96
CA ARG A 769 14.70 -9.34 19.66
C ARG A 769 14.23 -10.05 20.92
N GLU A 770 15.08 -10.13 21.94
CA GLU A 770 14.75 -10.75 23.23
C GLU A 770 13.62 -9.99 23.93
N ASN A 771 13.71 -8.65 24.00
CA ASN A 771 12.66 -7.82 24.57
C ASN A 771 11.36 -7.88 23.78
N TYR A 772 11.43 -7.90 22.44
CA TYR A 772 10.26 -8.10 21.60
C TYR A 772 9.59 -9.43 21.92
N THR A 773 10.35 -10.53 21.92
CA THR A 773 9.84 -11.87 22.22
C THR A 773 9.25 -11.95 23.63
N ALA A 774 9.99 -11.49 24.66
CA ALA A 774 9.54 -11.53 26.04
C ALA A 774 8.29 -10.68 26.28
N THR A 775 8.26 -9.44 25.76
CA THR A 775 7.10 -8.55 25.90
C THR A 775 5.90 -9.11 25.15
N SER A 776 6.12 -9.66 23.95
CA SER A 776 5.04 -10.28 23.17
C SER A 776 4.48 -11.49 23.88
N GLN A 777 5.34 -12.40 24.39
CA GLN A 777 4.90 -13.58 25.15
C GLN A 777 4.11 -13.19 26.40
N ALA A 778 4.56 -12.19 27.15
CA ALA A 778 3.85 -11.72 28.34
C ALA A 778 2.46 -11.15 28.00
N GLN A 779 2.36 -10.29 26.98
CA GLN A 779 1.08 -9.69 26.59
C GLN A 779 0.14 -10.70 25.94
N VAL A 780 0.65 -11.58 25.06
CA VAL A 780 -0.14 -12.59 24.35
C VAL A 780 -0.59 -13.72 25.30
N GLY A 781 0.25 -14.12 26.25
CA GLY A 781 -0.12 -15.08 27.30
C GLY A 781 -1.31 -14.59 28.14
N GLY A 782 -1.34 -13.30 28.48
CA GLY A 782 -2.49 -12.67 29.15
C GLY A 782 -3.77 -12.63 28.29
N LEU A 783 -3.62 -12.59 26.96
CA LEU A 783 -4.75 -12.58 26.02
C LEU A 783 -5.31 -13.99 25.78
N SER A 784 -4.50 -15.05 25.86
CA SER A 784 -4.89 -16.43 25.50
C SER A 784 -6.20 -16.90 26.16
N ARG A 785 -6.39 -16.62 27.47
CA ARG A 785 -7.62 -16.99 28.18
C ARG A 785 -8.86 -16.30 27.59
N VAL A 786 -8.72 -15.02 27.24
CA VAL A 786 -9.81 -14.21 26.66
C VAL A 786 -10.06 -14.64 25.22
N VAL A 787 -8.99 -14.85 24.44
CA VAL A 787 -9.06 -15.31 23.04
C VAL A 787 -9.78 -16.64 22.96
N ASN A 788 -9.42 -17.62 23.80
CA ASN A 788 -10.09 -18.90 23.88
C ASN A 788 -11.59 -18.77 24.17
N ALA A 789 -11.93 -17.98 25.18
CA ALA A 789 -13.33 -17.77 25.55
C ALA A 789 -14.14 -17.09 24.43
N LEU A 790 -13.54 -16.12 23.72
CA LEU A 790 -14.17 -15.43 22.60
C LEU A 790 -14.29 -16.35 21.38
N PHE A 791 -13.22 -17.03 21.00
CA PHE A 791 -13.17 -17.92 19.83
C PHE A 791 -14.18 -19.06 19.96
N LEU A 792 -14.20 -19.78 21.10
CA LEU A 792 -15.14 -20.88 21.34
C LEU A 792 -16.60 -20.43 21.40
N ARG A 793 -16.85 -19.14 21.67
CA ARG A 793 -18.19 -18.55 21.69
C ARG A 793 -18.64 -18.08 20.30
N MET A 794 -17.70 -17.66 19.46
CA MET A 794 -17.96 -17.32 18.05
C MET A 794 -18.11 -18.58 17.20
N HIS A 795 -17.35 -19.64 17.53
CA HIS A 795 -17.34 -20.87 16.77
C HIS A 795 -18.43 -21.84 17.25
N ALA A 796 -19.48 -22.00 16.45
CA ALA A 796 -20.66 -22.74 16.85
C ALA A 796 -20.55 -24.27 16.65
N ASN A 797 -19.58 -24.75 15.85
CA ASN A 797 -19.24 -26.16 15.73
C ASN A 797 -18.00 -26.49 16.57
N ARG A 798 -18.15 -27.27 17.65
CA ARG A 798 -17.07 -27.56 18.61
C ARG A 798 -16.09 -28.64 18.12
N ILE A 799 -15.46 -28.40 16.97
CA ILE A 799 -14.36 -29.24 16.46
C ILE A 799 -13.06 -28.93 17.23
N VAL A 800 -12.91 -27.67 17.67
CA VAL A 800 -11.74 -27.19 18.41
C VAL A 800 -12.12 -27.02 19.87
N ASP A 801 -11.36 -27.67 20.75
CA ASP A 801 -11.55 -27.61 22.20
C ASP A 801 -10.82 -26.41 22.81
N ARG A 802 -9.62 -26.09 22.30
CA ARG A 802 -8.80 -24.99 22.77
C ARG A 802 -7.87 -24.48 21.68
N ILE A 803 -7.57 -23.20 21.72
CA ILE A 803 -6.52 -22.55 20.97
C ILE A 803 -5.33 -22.32 21.89
N ASP A 804 -4.22 -22.98 21.57
CA ASP A 804 -2.96 -22.85 22.24
C ASP A 804 -1.99 -22.01 21.43
N LEU A 805 -1.12 -21.32 22.16
CA LEU A 805 0.01 -20.63 21.59
C LEU A 805 1.19 -21.60 21.49
N GLY A 806 1.95 -21.46 20.41
CA GLY A 806 3.24 -22.09 20.28
C GLY A 806 4.16 -21.69 21.44
N GLN A 807 5.11 -22.55 21.76
CA GLN A 807 6.11 -22.26 22.79
C GLN A 807 7.38 -21.69 22.15
N SER A 808 8.17 -20.95 22.92
CA SER A 808 9.53 -20.52 22.55
C SER A 808 9.61 -19.71 21.24
N GLU A 809 10.38 -20.16 20.24
CA GLU A 809 10.63 -19.40 19.00
C GLU A 809 9.41 -19.30 18.07
N SER A 810 8.39 -20.14 18.26
CA SER A 810 7.14 -20.16 17.52
C SER A 810 5.96 -19.59 18.32
N PHE A 811 6.19 -18.70 19.29
CA PHE A 811 5.14 -18.18 20.17
C PHE A 811 4.02 -17.39 19.46
N LEU A 812 4.21 -17.00 18.20
CA LEU A 812 3.17 -16.37 17.36
C LEU A 812 2.48 -17.39 16.43
N HIS A 813 2.86 -18.66 16.50
CA HIS A 813 2.12 -19.74 15.87
C HIS A 813 1.00 -20.18 16.80
N TRP A 814 -0.19 -20.24 16.23
CA TRP A 814 -1.36 -20.73 16.94
C TRP A 814 -1.54 -22.19 16.59
N PHE A 815 -1.97 -22.97 17.58
CA PHE A 815 -2.37 -24.35 17.41
C PHE A 815 -3.77 -24.51 17.96
N ALA A 816 -4.57 -25.33 17.30
CA ALA A 816 -5.91 -25.65 17.73
C ALA A 816 -5.96 -27.11 18.15
N ASP A 817 -6.30 -27.34 19.41
CA ASP A 817 -6.50 -28.67 19.97
C ASP A 817 -7.91 -29.16 19.58
N ALA A 818 -7.97 -30.36 19.01
CA ALA A 818 -9.19 -31.02 18.54
C ALA A 818 -9.18 -32.48 19.01
N GLY A 819 -9.38 -32.68 20.32
CA GLY A 819 -9.33 -33.98 20.99
C GLY A 819 -7.94 -34.63 20.98
N VAL A 820 -7.68 -35.48 19.98
CA VAL A 820 -6.40 -36.23 19.83
C VAL A 820 -5.49 -35.64 18.74
N ALA A 821 -5.97 -34.65 17.99
CA ALA A 821 -5.25 -34.04 16.88
C ALA A 821 -4.96 -32.56 17.17
N GLN A 822 -3.76 -32.10 16.79
CA GLN A 822 -3.39 -30.70 16.82
C GLN A 822 -3.45 -30.14 15.40
N LEU A 823 -4.29 -29.12 15.19
CA LEU A 823 -4.51 -28.46 13.91
C LEU A 823 -3.71 -27.15 13.84
N ASP A 824 -3.21 -26.82 12.66
CA ASP A 824 -2.59 -25.54 12.36
C ASP A 824 -3.65 -24.59 11.76
N PRO A 825 -4.06 -23.51 12.44
CA PRO A 825 -5.07 -22.57 11.93
C PRO A 825 -4.72 -21.94 10.58
N GLY A 826 -3.45 -21.76 10.25
CA GLY A 826 -3.04 -21.19 8.97
C GLY A 826 -3.13 -22.17 7.79
N ARG A 827 -3.21 -23.48 8.06
CA ARG A 827 -3.34 -24.53 7.03
C ARG A 827 -4.71 -25.20 7.05
N ASP A 828 -5.17 -25.57 8.24
CA ASP A 828 -6.25 -26.53 8.47
C ASP A 828 -7.60 -25.83 8.73
N PHE A 829 -7.62 -24.55 9.12
CA PHE A 829 -8.87 -23.80 9.31
C PHE A 829 -9.41 -23.27 7.97
N SER A 830 -10.74 -23.23 7.86
CA SER A 830 -11.44 -22.52 6.80
C SER A 830 -11.22 -21.00 6.89
N GLN A 831 -11.51 -20.27 5.82
CA GLN A 831 -11.37 -18.80 5.80
C GLN A 831 -12.19 -18.12 6.92
N GLY A 832 -13.41 -18.60 7.21
CA GLY A 832 -14.24 -18.09 8.30
C GLY A 832 -13.65 -18.36 9.68
N GLN A 833 -13.13 -19.56 9.93
CA GLN A 833 -12.49 -19.91 11.21
C GLN A 833 -11.21 -19.10 11.48
N ARG A 834 -10.41 -18.81 10.44
CA ARG A 834 -9.24 -17.93 10.57
C ARG A 834 -9.67 -16.51 10.94
N GLN A 835 -10.76 -16.04 10.34
CA GLN A 835 -11.32 -14.72 10.61
C GLN A 835 -11.88 -14.63 12.05
N ASP A 836 -12.53 -15.69 12.55
CA ASP A 836 -12.99 -15.78 13.94
C ASP A 836 -11.81 -15.69 14.93
N LEU A 837 -10.71 -16.41 14.67
CA LEU A 837 -9.51 -16.35 15.51
C LEU A 837 -8.87 -14.96 15.50
N ALA A 838 -8.69 -14.37 14.32
CA ALA A 838 -8.11 -13.04 14.17
C ALA A 838 -8.97 -11.96 14.87
N LEU A 839 -10.30 -12.08 14.78
CA LEU A 839 -11.23 -11.19 15.45
C LEU A 839 -11.22 -11.40 16.98
N ALA A 840 -11.12 -12.64 17.46
CA ALA A 840 -10.97 -12.95 18.89
C ALA A 840 -9.73 -12.27 19.48
N LEU A 841 -8.61 -12.29 18.74
CA LEU A 841 -7.36 -11.65 19.13
C LEU A 841 -7.51 -10.14 19.24
N PHE A 842 -8.11 -9.52 18.23
CA PHE A 842 -8.33 -8.09 18.23
C PHE A 842 -9.28 -7.65 19.36
N LEU A 843 -10.40 -8.36 19.54
CA LEU A 843 -11.38 -8.05 20.59
C LEU A 843 -10.81 -8.24 22.00
N ALA A 844 -10.00 -9.28 22.22
CA ALA A 844 -9.30 -9.50 23.48
C ALA A 844 -8.38 -8.31 23.80
N ARG A 845 -7.66 -7.78 22.80
CA ARG A 845 -6.82 -6.59 22.95
C ARG A 845 -7.66 -5.33 23.18
N ALA A 846 -8.75 -5.16 22.44
CA ALA A 846 -9.65 -4.02 22.57
C ALA A 846 -10.22 -3.92 24.00
N ARG A 847 -10.61 -5.06 24.57
CA ARG A 847 -11.08 -5.17 25.97
C ARG A 847 -10.02 -4.75 26.98
N GLY A 848 -8.75 -5.08 26.73
CA GLY A 848 -7.63 -4.68 27.60
C GLY A 848 -7.29 -3.19 27.53
N LEU A 849 -7.39 -2.57 26.34
CA LEU A 849 -7.00 -1.18 26.13
C LEU A 849 -8.11 -0.16 26.44
N GLY A 850 -9.36 -0.48 26.10
CA GLY A 850 -10.48 0.47 26.18
C GLY A 850 -10.40 1.59 25.14
N GLY A 851 -11.52 2.27 24.90
CA GLY A 851 -11.68 3.30 23.88
C GLY A 851 -12.57 2.88 22.71
N THR A 852 -12.54 3.65 21.62
CA THR A 852 -13.27 3.33 20.38
C THR A 852 -12.37 2.55 19.41
N PHE A 853 -12.94 1.54 18.76
CA PHE A 853 -12.27 0.69 17.78
C PHE A 853 -13.12 0.62 16.51
N PHE A 854 -12.47 0.75 15.36
CA PHE A 854 -13.10 0.72 14.04
C PHE A 854 -12.75 -0.58 13.33
N LEU A 855 -13.77 -1.34 12.93
CA LEU A 855 -13.63 -2.61 12.25
C LEU A 855 -14.22 -2.48 10.85
N ASP A 856 -13.37 -2.54 9.83
CA ASP A 856 -13.80 -2.41 8.44
C ASP A 856 -14.18 -3.77 7.83
N GLU A 857 -15.48 -3.99 7.64
CA GLU A 857 -16.09 -5.22 7.11
C GLU A 857 -15.56 -6.52 7.76
N PRO A 858 -15.57 -6.65 9.11
CA PRO A 858 -14.95 -7.78 9.81
C PRO A 858 -15.73 -9.11 9.66
N VAL A 859 -16.81 -9.13 8.88
CA VAL A 859 -17.78 -10.25 8.77
C VAL A 859 -17.98 -10.77 7.33
N ALA A 860 -17.20 -10.26 6.36
CA ALA A 860 -17.37 -10.57 4.94
C ALA A 860 -17.32 -12.08 4.61
N HIS A 861 -16.46 -12.85 5.27
CA HIS A 861 -16.24 -14.27 4.98
C HIS A 861 -16.68 -15.22 6.11
N LEU A 862 -17.52 -14.72 7.04
CA LEU A 862 -18.12 -15.55 8.10
C LEU A 862 -19.37 -16.26 7.58
N ASP A 863 -19.53 -17.53 7.95
CA ASP A 863 -20.74 -18.31 7.72
C ASP A 863 -21.89 -17.87 8.65
N ASP A 864 -23.12 -18.26 8.32
CA ASP A 864 -24.30 -17.80 9.07
C ASP A 864 -24.35 -18.34 10.51
N LEU A 865 -23.72 -19.48 10.79
CA LEU A 865 -23.66 -20.08 12.11
C LEU A 865 -22.71 -19.28 13.04
N ASN A 866 -21.49 -18.98 12.60
CA ASN A 866 -20.51 -18.23 13.40
C ASN A 866 -20.89 -16.75 13.52
N ARG A 867 -21.64 -16.18 12.56
CA ARG A 867 -22.24 -14.83 12.68
C ARG A 867 -23.10 -14.69 13.94
N VAL A 868 -23.92 -15.70 14.27
CA VAL A 868 -24.78 -15.64 15.47
C VAL A 868 -23.94 -15.60 16.75
N GLY A 869 -22.90 -16.44 16.83
CA GLY A 869 -21.95 -16.46 17.95
C GLY A 869 -21.19 -15.14 18.10
N LEU A 870 -20.75 -14.55 16.98
CA LEU A 870 -20.12 -13.23 16.97
C LEU A 870 -21.06 -12.13 17.49
N MET A 871 -22.34 -12.16 17.13
CA MET A 871 -23.30 -11.18 17.65
C MET A 871 -23.49 -11.33 19.17
N ASP A 872 -23.39 -12.54 19.72
CA ASP A 872 -23.38 -12.75 21.17
C ASP A 872 -22.14 -12.14 21.82
N VAL A 873 -20.99 -12.23 21.16
CA VAL A 873 -19.77 -11.58 21.61
C VAL A 873 -19.90 -10.06 21.58
N PHE A 874 -20.41 -9.46 20.50
CA PHE A 874 -20.65 -8.01 20.46
C PHE A 874 -21.63 -7.55 21.54
N ARG A 875 -22.69 -8.32 21.78
CA ARG A 875 -23.64 -8.06 22.86
C ARG A 875 -22.99 -8.15 24.24
N ALA A 876 -22.17 -9.16 24.47
CA ALA A 876 -21.42 -9.30 25.72
C ALA A 876 -20.44 -8.13 25.92
N VAL A 877 -19.74 -7.69 24.87
CA VAL A 877 -18.86 -6.50 24.94
C VAL A 877 -19.68 -5.23 25.24
N ALA A 878 -20.85 -5.07 24.63
CA ALA A 878 -21.74 -3.92 24.87
C ALA A 878 -22.25 -3.84 26.31
N THR A 879 -22.59 -4.99 26.91
CA THR A 879 -23.23 -5.09 28.23
C THR A 879 -22.24 -5.19 29.39
N GLU A 880 -21.17 -5.96 29.24
CA GLU A 880 -20.16 -6.18 30.30
C GLU A 880 -19.14 -5.03 30.40
N GLY A 881 -19.01 -4.21 29.35
CA GLY A 881 -17.93 -3.24 29.21
C GLY A 881 -18.11 -1.92 29.95
N GLY A 882 -19.29 -1.62 30.50
CA GLY A 882 -19.58 -0.33 31.17
C GLY A 882 -19.26 0.90 30.32
N GLY A 883 -19.35 0.79 28.98
CA GLY A 883 -18.97 1.85 28.04
C GLY A 883 -17.46 2.09 27.88
N ARG A 884 -16.60 1.28 28.52
CA ARG A 884 -15.14 1.37 28.45
C ARG A 884 -14.58 1.01 27.07
N VAL A 885 -15.31 0.19 26.30
CA VAL A 885 -14.98 -0.19 24.92
C VAL A 885 -16.17 0.20 24.05
N ARG A 886 -15.89 0.83 22.91
CA ARG A 886 -16.86 1.11 21.86
C ARG A 886 -16.42 0.47 20.55
N LEU A 887 -17.29 -0.30 19.93
CA LEU A 887 -17.03 -0.97 18.66
C LEU A 887 -17.82 -0.27 17.56
N VAL A 888 -17.13 0.24 16.55
CA VAL A 888 -17.72 0.77 15.32
C VAL A 888 -17.44 -0.23 14.22
N ILE A 889 -18.49 -0.85 13.68
CA ILE A 889 -18.39 -1.96 12.74
C ILE A 889 -19.04 -1.53 11.43
N THR A 890 -18.32 -1.63 10.32
CA THR A 890 -18.92 -1.44 8.99
C THR A 890 -19.39 -2.79 8.43
N THR A 891 -20.54 -2.82 7.75
CA THR A 891 -20.96 -4.01 7.03
C THR A 891 -21.78 -3.72 5.76
N ALA A 892 -21.65 -4.56 4.75
CA ALA A 892 -22.51 -4.61 3.58
C ALA A 892 -23.70 -5.57 3.73
N SER A 893 -23.76 -6.34 4.83
CA SER A 893 -24.74 -7.38 5.03
C SER A 893 -26.02 -6.86 5.70
N ARG A 894 -27.11 -6.76 4.92
CA ARG A 894 -28.43 -6.37 5.44
C ARG A 894 -28.97 -7.37 6.44
N SER A 895 -28.74 -8.65 6.21
CA SER A 895 -29.17 -9.73 7.10
C SER A 895 -28.49 -9.64 8.46
N LEU A 896 -27.18 -9.35 8.49
CA LEU A 896 -26.46 -9.14 9.74
C LEU A 896 -27.00 -7.93 10.50
N ALA A 897 -27.20 -6.80 9.82
CA ALA A 897 -27.76 -5.60 10.45
C ALA A 897 -29.13 -5.87 11.06
N ARG A 898 -30.03 -6.54 10.33
CA ARG A 898 -31.35 -6.94 10.82
C ARG A 898 -31.25 -7.86 12.04
N HIS A 899 -30.45 -8.92 11.98
CA HIS A 899 -30.32 -9.84 13.10
C HIS A 899 -29.71 -9.14 14.34
N MET A 900 -28.82 -8.16 14.15
CA MET A 900 -28.24 -7.40 15.27
C MET A 900 -29.32 -6.59 15.97
N VAL A 901 -30.17 -5.90 15.21
CA VAL A 901 -31.35 -5.19 15.73
C VAL A 901 -32.24 -6.14 16.51
N GLU A 902 -32.64 -7.28 15.95
CA GLU A 902 -33.49 -8.28 16.63
C GLU A 902 -32.87 -8.75 17.96
N LYS A 903 -31.57 -9.05 17.95
CA LYS A 903 -30.87 -9.62 19.11
C LYS A 903 -30.63 -8.62 20.25
N PHE A 904 -30.39 -7.35 19.94
CA PHE A 904 -30.22 -6.30 20.95
C PHE A 904 -31.58 -5.80 21.47
N SER A 905 -32.61 -5.75 20.60
CA SER A 905 -33.99 -5.41 21.02
C SER A 905 -34.55 -6.38 22.06
N ALA A 906 -34.21 -7.67 21.95
CA ALA A 906 -34.67 -8.70 22.88
C ALA A 906 -34.04 -8.62 24.29
N ALA A 907 -32.98 -7.82 24.50
CA ALA A 907 -32.22 -7.78 25.75
C ALA A 907 -32.71 -6.75 26.79
N GLY A 908 -33.75 -5.95 26.46
CA GLY A 908 -34.57 -5.25 27.47
C GLY A 908 -33.99 -4.02 28.16
N SER A 909 -32.99 -3.32 27.59
CA SER A 909 -32.41 -2.11 28.22
C SER A 909 -32.16 -0.92 27.29
N ASP A 910 -33.05 -0.65 26.34
CA ASP A 910 -32.91 0.54 25.50
C ASP A 910 -33.59 1.75 26.15
N ASP A 911 -32.87 2.42 27.06
CA ASP A 911 -33.12 3.86 27.22
C ASP A 911 -32.84 4.50 25.84
N PRO A 912 -33.83 5.12 25.16
CA PRO A 912 -33.62 5.74 23.86
C PRO A 912 -32.50 6.79 23.87
N LYS A 913 -32.17 7.33 25.05
CA LYS A 913 -31.10 8.31 25.25
C LYS A 913 -29.71 7.68 25.39
N SER A 914 -29.60 6.39 25.70
CA SER A 914 -28.33 5.68 25.88
C SER A 914 -28.44 4.21 25.42
N PRO A 915 -28.66 3.97 24.12
CA PRO A 915 -28.85 2.62 23.61
C PRO A 915 -27.56 1.79 23.69
N ALA A 916 -27.69 0.50 23.98
CA ALA A 916 -26.55 -0.43 24.00
C ALA A 916 -25.95 -0.64 22.59
N MET A 917 -26.75 -0.41 21.55
CA MET A 917 -26.33 -0.44 20.16
C MET A 917 -27.03 0.63 19.32
N ARG A 918 -26.32 1.17 18.34
CA ARG A 918 -26.88 2.00 17.26
C ARG A 918 -26.65 1.33 15.91
N VAL A 919 -27.63 1.41 15.02
CA VAL A 919 -27.47 1.02 13.60
C VAL A 919 -27.71 2.25 12.73
N ILE A 920 -26.72 2.58 11.91
CA ILE A 920 -26.76 3.68 10.95
C ILE A 920 -26.68 3.08 9.55
N GLU A 921 -27.70 3.29 8.73
CA GLU A 921 -27.71 2.92 7.32
C GLU A 921 -27.21 4.11 6.49
N LEU A 922 -26.19 3.88 5.66
CA LEU A 922 -25.72 4.83 4.66
C LEU A 922 -26.29 4.44 3.30
N THR A 923 -26.87 5.41 2.61
CA THR A 923 -27.41 5.25 1.26
C THR A 923 -26.80 6.30 0.32
N GLY A 924 -26.85 6.03 -0.98
CA GLY A 924 -26.25 6.89 -2.01
C GLY A 924 -24.88 6.40 -2.48
N ASN A 925 -24.07 7.31 -3.02
CA ASN A 925 -22.72 7.03 -3.51
C ASN A 925 -21.93 8.34 -3.71
N GLY A 926 -20.64 8.24 -4.01
CA GLY A 926 -19.80 9.43 -4.18
C GLY A 926 -20.22 10.41 -5.28
N ARG A 927 -21.03 9.98 -6.26
CA ARG A 927 -21.56 10.88 -7.30
C ARG A 927 -22.82 11.63 -6.85
N LEU A 928 -23.71 10.97 -6.11
CA LEU A 928 -25.02 11.50 -5.73
C LEU A 928 -25.06 12.10 -4.31
N GLY A 929 -23.96 11.96 -3.56
CA GLY A 929 -23.95 12.23 -2.12
C GLY A 929 -24.23 10.97 -1.31
N VAL A 930 -23.72 10.97 -0.08
CA VAL A 930 -23.93 9.90 0.89
C VAL A 930 -24.82 10.45 1.99
N SER A 931 -26.01 9.87 2.15
CA SER A 931 -26.93 10.23 3.22
C SER A 931 -26.94 9.14 4.30
N GLN A 932 -27.35 9.51 5.51
CA GLN A 932 -27.47 8.57 6.62
C GLN A 932 -28.90 8.51 7.16
N GLN A 933 -29.27 7.35 7.68
CA GLN A 933 -30.48 7.13 8.44
C GLN A 933 -30.17 6.27 9.66
N GLN A 934 -30.58 6.70 10.85
CA GLN A 934 -30.51 5.83 12.03
C GLN A 934 -31.66 4.82 11.96
N VAL A 935 -31.33 3.54 11.85
CA VAL A 935 -32.28 2.42 11.77
C VAL A 935 -32.61 1.86 13.15
N TYR A 936 -31.69 1.99 14.11
CA TYR A 936 -31.89 1.52 15.48
C TYR A 936 -31.07 2.34 16.51
N PRO A 937 -31.61 2.63 17.71
CA PRO A 937 -33.02 2.43 18.10
C PRO A 937 -33.93 3.23 17.17
N ILE A 938 -35.12 2.68 16.87
CA ILE A 938 -36.13 3.35 16.05
C ILE A 938 -36.52 4.61 16.82
N GLY A 939 -36.21 5.79 16.27
CA GLY A 939 -36.59 7.05 16.90
C GLY A 939 -38.10 7.11 17.10
N ALA A 940 -38.52 7.58 18.29
CA ALA A 940 -39.88 7.99 18.57
C ALA A 940 -40.31 9.17 17.68
#